data_AF-A0A6P4XWL5-F1
#
_entry.id   AF-A0A6P4XWL5-F1
#
_cell.length_a   1.000
_cell.length_b   1.000
_cell.length_c   1.000
_cell.angle_alpha   90.00
_cell.angle_beta   90.00
_cell.angle_gamma   90.00
#
_symmetry.space_group_name_H-M   'P 1'
#
loop_
_entity.id
_entity.type
_entity.pdbx_description
1 polymer ?
#
loop_
_entity_poly.entity_id
_entity_poly.type
_entity_poly.pdbx_seq_one_letter_code
_entity_poly.pdbx_strand_id
1 'polypeptide(L)'
;MLLWKVCAAFALLATAAYAELLEVEFPSGEMFYPVGDPASLGAELQDPKNTGSELYDSQGIENVPLSLNFEVSEFKSPTNRYFRAHPALMDCLQRTYNVMRRDDETVEIAEGYRTSADSPSDAYLQSGAAAVIQLNQEEGGAKTMQDLAAVVIEICVPIFQEVYGDIGLVLYSDKLHVRLQGAVDTGPHFSADSGASMDTAAFEAWALGQIDEAYEPIATPECEIDEDEEEVPTLASGGSWPAGETVESACGTIDYPVTRNKVEDFKRLVQYPANNIVFENEERSGAWCGSAERGRCVDCSTGILGSGLDDRCADRVMTKSMLDLLRKVQKMVKDEFTGVKLKVLEAWDEPHAGATEGDQPAESLHFEGRAAKLTLTDGDTSKLPQLAKNAICAGANFVEHKGDHIFVAVRKQLGFTPTFVDFPENTLISVRAPAELEMNYTLPDEDLSNNNNATMPMLLFDSDGKWGMNVGANVTVDDFKDPDARYFRLNPVLVECYEALALRENKWKKHDEVYRNIKILEGYLTTEHQDDRFNMSDPRYDRHNLGWAMRVGYYGDQVDDPEVYTPLRLAKFAVIKCGPLFADNRKSIGVGMYNRSVFVDIRDDAKFWVDEPDVLPVNVTAWDWADEMAMLLEYAIEGRIIEPDSLERACLFSDPTKPQSVDFQHKHSEAVQRRRRRRRQEPAGEEECIPTSDTEFCAETAPHRETEIAHIWQAVKKKHLYRAEADVKAALEGCFGACGTCLEGEIWEEKTLHCNNFLHWVNFDFLNSEPDITNFWARDNTDLKVHACRGHCIVKAPIFSLLAPSTEELYRPDPTKSPQEQIYSMANNPLPVMDLMQAIYGMHANGRVEFYVEDEAEMQSLRASLKSVLVFNKNVTEVIVNAVNFEDVEAIVQNLVFEWTKSSCPDDTREFITPFSVVAMPAGVSKRSPEHEVREMMLERHRNWEHDWISRSFG
;
A
#
# COMPACT_ATOMS: atom_id res chain seq x y z
N MET A 1 14.23 1.14 -54.44
CA MET A 1 15.68 1.15 -54.11
C MET A 1 16.44 2.44 -54.47
N LEU A 2 15.78 3.58 -54.77
CA LEU A 2 16.48 4.88 -54.88
C LEU A 2 15.75 6.09 -54.22
N LEU A 3 14.58 5.90 -53.59
CA LEU A 3 13.89 6.96 -52.84
C LEU A 3 14.08 6.91 -51.32
N TRP A 4 14.56 5.80 -50.76
CA TRP A 4 14.75 5.66 -49.30
C TRP A 4 16.08 6.24 -48.78
N LYS A 5 17.05 6.52 -49.67
CA LYS A 5 18.35 7.10 -49.28
C LYS A 5 18.35 8.63 -49.20
N VAL A 6 17.28 9.31 -49.62
CA VAL A 6 17.19 10.78 -49.55
C VAL A 6 16.51 11.25 -48.25
N CYS A 7 15.60 10.46 -47.67
CA CYS A 7 15.04 10.77 -46.34
C CYS A 7 16.06 10.53 -45.21
N ALA A 8 16.93 9.53 -45.32
CA ALA A 8 18.01 9.29 -44.35
C ALA A 8 19.10 10.39 -44.36
N ALA A 9 19.27 11.11 -45.47
CA ALA A 9 20.24 12.21 -45.58
C ALA A 9 19.70 13.57 -45.10
N PHE A 10 18.37 13.74 -45.04
CA PHE A 10 17.76 14.92 -44.41
C PHE A 10 17.58 14.77 -42.90
N ALA A 11 17.56 13.54 -42.36
CA ALA A 11 17.62 13.29 -40.92
C ALA A 11 19.03 13.48 -40.33
N LEU A 12 20.09 13.33 -41.14
CA LEU A 12 21.50 13.47 -40.71
C LEU A 12 22.09 14.90 -40.87
N LEU A 13 21.28 15.87 -41.30
CA LEU A 13 21.66 17.31 -41.33
C LEU A 13 20.71 18.19 -40.51
N ALA A 14 19.81 17.58 -39.73
CA ALA A 14 18.97 18.24 -38.73
C ALA A 14 19.28 17.76 -37.29
N THR A 15 20.43 17.13 -37.07
CA THR A 15 20.97 16.81 -35.73
C THR A 15 21.97 17.89 -35.31
N ALA A 16 21.51 19.13 -35.24
CA ALA A 16 22.17 20.19 -34.50
C ALA A 16 21.14 20.78 -33.54
N ALA A 17 21.27 20.40 -32.27
CA ALA A 17 20.63 21.02 -31.10
C ALA A 17 19.09 21.08 -31.11
N TYR A 18 18.44 19.96 -30.85
CA TYR A 18 17.33 19.96 -29.90
C TYR A 18 17.87 19.29 -28.65
N ALA A 19 18.33 20.09 -27.68
CA ALA A 19 18.42 19.61 -26.31
C ALA A 19 16.97 19.39 -25.86
N GLU A 20 16.62 18.17 -25.47
CA GLU A 20 15.39 17.93 -24.74
C GLU A 20 15.41 18.83 -23.50
N LEU A 21 14.40 19.70 -23.38
CA LEU A 21 14.26 20.58 -22.23
C LEU A 21 13.81 19.73 -21.05
N LEU A 22 14.77 19.18 -20.31
CA LEU A 22 14.52 18.50 -19.04
C LEU A 22 13.92 19.51 -18.04
N GLU A 23 12.76 19.17 -17.48
CA GLU A 23 12.14 19.94 -16.41
C GLU A 23 13.01 19.85 -15.14
N VAL A 24 13.12 20.93 -14.38
CA VAL A 24 13.93 20.99 -13.16
C VAL A 24 13.01 21.17 -11.95
N GLU A 25 12.99 20.18 -11.06
CA GLU A 25 12.28 20.26 -9.78
C GLU A 25 13.05 21.13 -8.78
N PHE A 26 12.34 22.04 -8.12
CA PHE A 26 12.87 22.87 -7.04
C PHE A 26 12.41 22.35 -5.66
N PRO A 27 13.07 22.71 -4.55
CA PRO A 27 12.72 22.26 -3.19
C PRO A 27 11.30 22.57 -2.71
N SER A 28 10.56 23.41 -3.45
CA SER A 28 9.11 23.63 -3.25
C SER A 28 8.23 22.47 -3.73
N GLY A 29 8.77 21.55 -4.54
CA GLY A 29 8.03 20.54 -5.30
C GLY A 29 7.51 21.05 -6.65
N GLU A 30 7.81 22.30 -7.01
CA GLU A 30 7.39 22.90 -8.28
C GLU A 30 8.40 22.58 -9.40
N MET A 31 7.87 22.32 -10.59
CA MET A 31 8.66 22.05 -11.80
C MET A 31 8.88 23.33 -12.61
N PHE A 32 10.13 23.62 -12.97
CA PHE A 32 10.51 24.77 -13.78
C PHE A 32 11.11 24.34 -15.12
N TYR A 33 10.75 25.07 -16.17
CA TYR A 33 11.18 24.79 -17.54
C TYR A 33 12.34 25.72 -17.93
N PRO A 34 13.55 25.19 -18.17
CA PRO A 34 14.66 25.99 -18.66
C PRO A 34 14.34 26.62 -20.02
N VAL A 35 14.97 27.76 -20.29
CA VAL A 35 14.97 28.38 -21.62
C VAL A 35 15.93 27.61 -22.51
N GLY A 36 15.44 27.09 -23.65
CA GLY A 36 16.21 26.15 -24.49
C GLY A 36 17.43 26.72 -25.24
N ASP A 37 17.49 28.04 -25.46
CA ASP A 37 18.67 28.70 -26.03
C ASP A 37 18.99 30.00 -25.27
N PRO A 38 19.60 29.90 -24.08
CA PRO A 38 19.93 31.06 -23.27
C PRO A 38 21.04 31.92 -23.91
N ALA A 39 21.86 31.35 -24.80
CA ALA A 39 22.90 32.06 -25.54
C ALA A 39 22.33 33.09 -26.52
N SER A 40 21.16 32.81 -27.11
CA SER A 40 20.47 33.73 -28.03
C SER A 40 19.89 34.98 -27.35
N LEU A 41 19.67 34.95 -26.04
CA LEU A 41 18.97 36.02 -25.30
C LEU A 41 19.88 37.13 -24.81
N GLY A 42 21.20 36.92 -24.79
CA GLY A 42 22.19 37.95 -24.45
C GLY A 42 23.31 37.45 -23.54
N ALA A 43 24.48 38.10 -23.64
CA ALA A 43 25.65 37.75 -22.82
C ALA A 43 25.45 38.05 -21.32
N GLU A 44 24.52 38.95 -20.98
CA GLU A 44 24.19 39.33 -19.60
C GLU A 44 23.42 38.28 -18.80
N LEU A 45 22.94 37.23 -19.48
CA LEU A 45 22.18 36.11 -18.91
C LEU A 45 22.98 34.81 -18.90
N GLN A 46 24.29 34.85 -19.14
CA GLN A 46 25.15 33.66 -19.09
C GLN A 46 25.45 33.22 -17.66
N ASP A 47 25.85 31.96 -17.48
CA ASP A 47 26.47 31.48 -16.25
C ASP A 47 28.00 31.68 -16.36
N PRO A 48 28.57 32.79 -15.86
CA PRO A 48 29.99 33.08 -16.01
C PRO A 48 30.88 32.17 -15.15
N LYS A 49 30.29 31.41 -14.23
CA LYS A 49 31.01 30.56 -13.27
C LYS A 49 30.88 29.07 -13.59
N ASN A 50 30.04 28.70 -14.55
CA ASN A 50 29.76 27.30 -14.90
C ASN A 50 29.37 26.50 -13.64
N THR A 51 28.36 27.02 -12.95
CA THR A 51 27.76 26.45 -11.74
C THR A 51 26.66 25.43 -12.04
N GLY A 52 26.27 25.27 -13.32
CA GLY A 52 25.21 24.33 -13.71
C GLY A 52 23.79 24.86 -13.45
N SER A 53 23.67 26.13 -13.03
CA SER A 53 22.39 26.82 -12.88
C SER A 53 21.75 27.09 -14.24
N GLU A 54 20.48 26.73 -14.39
CA GLU A 54 19.72 26.96 -15.63
C GLU A 54 19.06 28.33 -15.67
N LEU A 55 18.68 28.78 -16.88
CA LEU A 55 17.99 30.05 -17.10
C LEU A 55 16.48 29.82 -17.23
N TYR A 56 15.68 30.62 -16.54
CA TYR A 56 14.22 30.54 -16.51
C TYR A 56 13.57 31.88 -16.87
N ASP A 57 12.31 31.83 -17.28
CA ASP A 57 11.48 33.00 -17.57
C ASP A 57 10.48 33.22 -16.43
N SER A 58 10.59 34.34 -15.72
CA SER A 58 9.73 34.62 -14.56
C SER A 58 8.30 35.05 -14.91
N GLN A 59 8.00 35.30 -16.19
CA GLN A 59 6.70 35.87 -16.58
C GLN A 59 5.52 34.98 -16.16
N GLY A 60 4.72 35.46 -15.21
CA GLY A 60 3.51 34.76 -14.73
C GLY A 60 3.78 33.74 -13.62
N ILE A 61 5.04 33.60 -13.19
CA ILE A 61 5.47 32.70 -12.12
C ILE A 61 6.21 33.44 -11.01
N GLU A 62 6.10 34.77 -10.95
CA GLU A 62 6.83 35.56 -9.96
C GLU A 62 6.48 35.22 -8.50
N ASN A 63 5.25 34.78 -8.23
CA ASN A 63 4.82 34.35 -6.88
C ASN A 63 4.90 32.83 -6.70
N VAL A 64 5.54 32.11 -7.63
CA VAL A 64 5.73 30.66 -7.49
C VAL A 64 6.94 30.42 -6.58
N PRO A 65 6.84 29.53 -5.58
CA PRO A 65 7.94 29.24 -4.67
C PRO A 65 9.07 28.49 -5.39
N LEU A 66 10.31 28.97 -5.25
CA LEU A 66 11.53 28.19 -5.53
C LEU A 66 11.86 27.28 -4.34
N SER A 67 11.38 27.63 -3.15
CA SER A 67 11.34 26.79 -1.96
C SER A 67 10.18 27.25 -1.07
N LEU A 68 9.84 26.49 -0.04
CA LEU A 68 8.68 26.78 0.82
C LEU A 68 8.62 28.21 1.38
N ASN A 69 9.76 28.91 1.51
CA ASN A 69 9.84 30.26 2.09
C ASN A 69 10.52 31.29 1.17
N PHE A 70 10.86 30.93 -0.07
CA PHE A 70 11.48 31.86 -1.02
C PHE A 70 10.82 31.75 -2.40
N GLU A 71 10.24 32.85 -2.86
CA GLU A 71 9.58 32.97 -4.16
C GLU A 71 10.53 33.45 -5.28
N VAL A 72 10.14 33.23 -6.53
CA VAL A 72 10.85 33.75 -7.71
C VAL A 72 11.03 35.26 -7.63
N SER A 73 10.02 35.99 -7.16
CA SER A 73 10.03 37.46 -7.06
C SER A 73 11.13 37.99 -6.12
N GLU A 74 11.44 37.26 -5.05
CA GLU A 74 12.46 37.60 -4.06
C GLU A 74 13.87 37.29 -4.57
N PHE A 75 14.00 36.24 -5.39
CA PHE A 75 15.30 35.81 -5.89
C PHE A 75 15.71 36.47 -7.21
N LYS A 76 14.78 36.78 -8.11
CA LYS A 76 15.12 37.24 -9.46
C LYS A 76 15.73 38.65 -9.51
N SER A 77 16.27 39.03 -10.66
CA SER A 77 16.68 40.42 -10.91
C SER A 77 15.45 41.34 -10.99
N PRO A 78 15.48 42.52 -10.34
CA PRO A 78 14.36 43.47 -10.37
C PRO A 78 14.16 44.12 -11.75
N THR A 79 15.17 44.11 -12.62
CA THR A 79 15.15 44.80 -13.92
C THR A 79 14.91 43.86 -15.10
N ASN A 80 14.96 42.54 -14.88
CA ASN A 80 14.87 41.54 -15.95
C ASN A 80 13.75 40.51 -15.69
N ARG A 81 13.18 39.99 -16.79
CA ARG A 81 12.22 38.89 -16.75
C ARG A 81 12.90 37.53 -16.62
N TYR A 82 14.13 37.40 -17.13
CA TYR A 82 14.85 36.14 -17.05
C TYR A 82 15.68 36.09 -15.77
N PHE A 83 15.77 34.92 -15.18
CA PHE A 83 16.59 34.68 -14.00
C PHE A 83 17.25 33.31 -14.06
N ARG A 84 18.44 33.18 -13.49
CA ARG A 84 19.04 31.87 -13.24
C ARG A 84 18.84 31.48 -11.79
N ALA A 85 18.63 30.19 -11.55
CA ALA A 85 18.55 29.65 -10.20
C ALA A 85 19.12 28.22 -10.16
N HIS A 86 19.63 27.82 -9.00
CA HIS A 86 20.15 26.47 -8.79
C HIS A 86 19.37 25.78 -7.65
N PRO A 87 18.76 24.58 -7.87
CA PRO A 87 17.97 23.88 -6.85
C PRO A 87 18.75 23.63 -5.55
N ALA A 88 20.01 23.19 -5.65
CA ALA A 88 20.86 22.95 -4.47
C ALA A 88 21.11 24.21 -3.62
N LEU A 89 21.22 25.40 -4.24
CA LEU A 89 21.30 26.66 -3.49
C LEU A 89 19.98 26.92 -2.75
N MET A 90 18.85 26.73 -3.41
CA MET A 90 17.54 26.92 -2.81
C MET A 90 17.29 25.96 -1.65
N ASP A 91 17.72 24.70 -1.75
CA ASP A 91 17.61 23.71 -0.66
C ASP A 91 18.48 24.12 0.54
N CYS A 92 19.71 24.55 0.27
CA CYS A 92 20.62 25.13 1.25
C CYS A 92 19.99 26.32 2.00
N LEU A 93 19.43 27.30 1.27
CA LEU A 93 18.81 28.47 1.88
C LEU A 93 17.55 28.10 2.66
N GLN A 94 16.70 27.23 2.12
CA GLN A 94 15.47 26.78 2.76
C GLN A 94 15.74 26.04 4.07
N ARG A 95 16.70 25.13 4.09
CA ARG A 95 17.07 24.42 5.33
C ARG A 95 17.73 25.34 6.34
N THR A 96 18.54 26.30 5.88
CA THR A 96 19.10 27.36 6.74
C THR A 96 17.96 28.16 7.39
N TYR A 97 16.96 28.60 6.62
CA TYR A 97 15.79 29.30 7.13
C TYR A 97 15.05 28.48 8.21
N ASN A 98 14.86 27.18 7.98
CA ASN A 98 14.17 26.29 8.92
C ASN A 98 14.90 26.16 10.26
N VAL A 99 16.23 26.12 10.24
CA VAL A 99 17.04 26.08 11.47
C VAL A 99 16.95 27.42 12.21
N MET A 100 17.16 28.53 11.50
CA MET A 100 17.10 29.87 12.12
C MET A 100 15.72 30.17 12.72
N ARG A 101 14.64 29.76 12.04
CA ARG A 101 13.26 29.96 12.51
C ARG A 101 12.94 29.25 13.82
N ARG A 102 13.61 28.13 14.12
CA ARG A 102 13.44 27.44 15.42
C ARG A 102 13.95 28.28 16.59
N ASP A 103 14.85 29.22 16.31
CA ASP A 103 15.45 30.13 17.28
C ASP A 103 14.77 31.52 17.28
N ASP A 104 13.53 31.62 16.79
CA ASP A 104 12.74 32.86 16.64
C ASP A 104 13.39 33.95 15.75
N GLU A 105 14.36 33.57 14.90
CA GLU A 105 14.98 34.47 13.91
C GLU A 105 14.65 34.02 12.48
N THR A 106 14.50 34.96 11.55
CA THR A 106 14.21 34.60 10.15
C THR A 106 15.28 35.14 9.20
N VAL A 107 15.49 34.41 8.10
CA VAL A 107 16.45 34.76 7.05
C VAL A 107 15.68 35.35 5.88
N GLU A 108 16.16 36.46 5.33
CA GLU A 108 15.63 37.05 4.10
C GLU A 108 16.71 37.13 3.02
N ILE A 109 16.30 36.99 1.76
CA ILE A 109 17.17 37.17 0.60
C ILE A 109 17.19 38.67 0.28
N ALA A 110 18.30 39.35 0.61
CA ALA A 110 18.51 40.74 0.26
C ALA A 110 18.82 40.90 -1.24
N GLU A 111 19.64 40.00 -1.79
CA GLU A 111 19.96 39.96 -3.22
C GLU A 111 20.07 38.52 -3.71
N GLY A 112 19.23 38.13 -4.66
CA GLY A 112 19.39 36.87 -5.41
C GLY A 112 20.07 37.08 -6.75
N TYR A 113 19.62 36.37 -7.79
CA TYR A 113 20.10 36.52 -9.16
C TYR A 113 20.14 37.99 -9.65
N ARG A 114 21.25 38.36 -10.30
CA ARG A 114 21.45 39.68 -10.93
C ARG A 114 22.03 39.50 -12.31
N THR A 115 21.55 40.24 -13.30
CA THR A 115 22.23 40.22 -14.61
C THR A 115 23.60 40.89 -14.52
N SER A 116 24.47 40.66 -15.50
CA SER A 116 25.77 41.36 -15.52
C SER A 116 25.65 42.88 -15.66
N ALA A 117 24.48 43.39 -16.09
CA ALA A 117 24.16 44.82 -16.09
C ALA A 117 23.79 45.34 -14.69
N ASP A 118 23.11 44.52 -13.87
CA ASP A 118 22.66 44.92 -12.53
C ASP A 118 23.76 44.80 -11.47
N SER A 119 24.61 43.77 -11.58
CA SER A 119 25.72 43.54 -10.66
C SER A 119 27.00 43.17 -11.41
N PRO A 120 27.67 44.13 -12.07
CA PRO A 120 28.81 43.86 -12.95
C PRO A 120 30.04 43.30 -12.23
N SER A 121 30.14 43.47 -10.91
CA SER A 121 31.26 43.02 -10.09
C SER A 121 31.07 41.65 -9.45
N ASP A 122 29.85 41.12 -9.42
CA ASP A 122 29.55 39.84 -8.76
C ASP A 122 29.14 38.76 -9.77
N ALA A 123 30.12 37.95 -10.18
CA ALA A 123 29.91 36.88 -11.14
C ALA A 123 29.05 35.72 -10.60
N TYR A 124 28.88 35.57 -9.28
CA TYR A 124 28.07 34.47 -8.74
C TYR A 124 26.59 34.83 -8.63
N LEU A 125 26.26 36.10 -8.32
CA LEU A 125 24.88 36.57 -8.48
C LEU A 125 24.46 36.50 -9.97
N GLN A 126 25.41 36.71 -10.89
CA GLN A 126 25.20 36.51 -12.34
C GLN A 126 24.98 35.06 -12.75
N SER A 127 25.56 34.08 -12.04
CA SER A 127 25.27 32.68 -12.33
C SER A 127 23.91 32.27 -11.79
N GLY A 128 23.38 32.92 -10.75
CA GLY A 128 22.15 32.45 -10.07
C GLY A 128 22.41 31.29 -9.11
N ALA A 129 23.70 31.05 -8.80
CA ALA A 129 24.15 30.12 -7.80
C ALA A 129 24.71 30.84 -6.56
N ALA A 130 24.24 32.06 -6.30
CA ALA A 130 24.48 32.79 -5.06
C ALA A 130 23.28 33.61 -4.59
N ALA A 131 23.28 33.91 -3.29
CA ALA A 131 22.37 34.83 -2.65
C ALA A 131 23.08 35.60 -1.54
N VAL A 132 22.75 36.88 -1.40
CA VAL A 132 23.07 37.69 -0.23
C VAL A 132 21.87 37.61 0.71
N ILE A 133 22.12 37.07 1.89
CA ILE A 133 21.10 36.88 2.93
C ILE A 133 21.41 37.70 4.17
N GLN A 134 20.39 38.07 4.90
CA GLN A 134 20.50 38.79 6.17
C GLN A 134 19.46 38.29 7.17
N LEU A 135 19.67 38.60 8.46
CA LEU A 135 18.74 38.27 9.52
C LEU A 135 17.68 39.36 9.64
N ASN A 136 16.42 38.96 9.57
CA ASN A 136 15.31 39.83 9.90
C ASN A 136 15.12 39.81 11.43
N GLN A 137 15.72 40.78 12.11
CA GLN A 137 15.70 40.89 13.56
C GLN A 137 14.50 41.74 14.01
N GLU A 138 13.59 41.16 14.81
CA GLU A 138 12.77 41.97 15.72
C GLU A 138 13.67 42.55 16.84
N GLU A 139 13.35 43.74 17.38
CA GLU A 139 14.20 44.45 18.34
C GLU A 139 14.63 43.55 19.54
N GLY A 140 15.89 43.05 19.51
CA GLY A 140 16.44 42.18 20.56
C GLY A 140 17.12 40.88 20.09
N GLY A 141 17.23 40.62 18.78
CA GLY A 141 17.89 39.43 18.22
C GLY A 141 19.30 39.19 18.77
N ALA A 142 19.60 37.93 19.12
CA ALA A 142 20.82 37.54 19.83
C ALA A 142 21.91 36.97 18.92
N LYS A 143 21.56 36.46 17.72
CA LYS A 143 22.53 35.84 16.82
C LYS A 143 23.22 36.87 15.93
N THR A 144 24.44 36.54 15.59
CA THR A 144 25.36 37.32 14.75
C THR A 144 25.40 36.76 13.32
N MET A 145 26.00 37.53 12.39
CA MET A 145 26.30 37.00 11.04
C MET A 145 27.26 35.80 11.07
N GLN A 146 28.06 35.64 12.14
CA GLN A 146 28.90 34.46 12.32
C GLN A 146 28.04 33.23 12.67
N ASP A 147 27.02 33.38 13.51
CA ASP A 147 26.09 32.31 13.83
C ASP A 147 25.31 31.86 12.57
N LEU A 148 24.86 32.83 11.76
CA LEU A 148 24.24 32.52 10.46
C LEU A 148 25.23 31.78 9.53
N ALA A 149 26.48 32.22 9.46
CA ALA A 149 27.51 31.54 8.66
C ALA A 149 27.77 30.10 9.14
N ALA A 150 27.74 29.85 10.45
CA ALA A 150 27.92 28.50 11.00
C ALA A 150 26.79 27.56 10.56
N VAL A 151 25.53 28.01 10.66
CA VAL A 151 24.37 27.25 10.19
C VAL A 151 24.44 26.99 8.69
N VAL A 152 24.83 27.99 7.89
CA VAL A 152 25.00 27.83 6.43
C VAL A 152 26.09 26.80 6.12
N ILE A 153 27.22 26.80 6.84
CA ILE A 153 28.28 25.81 6.65
C ILE A 153 27.75 24.40 6.95
N GLU A 154 27.09 24.22 8.08
CA GLU A 154 26.54 22.94 8.52
C GLU A 154 25.56 22.35 7.50
N ILE A 155 24.67 23.20 6.97
CA ILE A 155 23.60 22.78 6.06
C ILE A 155 24.08 22.65 4.61
N CYS A 156 24.84 23.61 4.12
CA CYS A 156 25.06 23.75 2.69
C CYS A 156 26.26 22.95 2.17
N VAL A 157 27.27 22.66 3.00
CA VAL A 157 28.41 21.84 2.57
C VAL A 157 27.97 20.45 2.09
N PRO A 158 27.16 19.68 2.86
CA PRO A 158 26.65 18.39 2.39
C PRO A 158 25.82 18.49 1.09
N ILE A 159 24.96 19.50 0.99
CA ILE A 159 24.08 19.71 -0.17
C ILE A 159 24.89 20.02 -1.43
N PHE A 160 25.88 20.90 -1.33
CA PHE A 160 26.69 21.31 -2.48
C PHE A 160 27.60 20.17 -2.98
N GLN A 161 28.06 19.30 -2.08
CA GLN A 161 28.79 18.10 -2.47
C GLN A 161 27.97 17.16 -3.37
N GLU A 162 26.65 17.11 -3.22
CA GLU A 162 25.78 16.28 -4.07
C GLU A 162 25.77 16.73 -5.53
N VAL A 163 26.11 17.99 -5.78
CA VAL A 163 26.14 18.61 -7.11
C VAL A 163 27.56 18.98 -7.55
N TYR A 164 28.59 18.36 -6.97
CA TYR A 164 30.01 18.60 -7.30
C TYR A 164 30.49 20.03 -7.07
N GLY A 165 29.81 20.78 -6.20
CA GLY A 165 30.16 22.16 -5.89
C GLY A 165 30.74 22.31 -4.49
N ASP A 166 31.59 23.33 -4.35
CA ASP A 166 32.11 23.75 -3.05
C ASP A 166 31.32 24.94 -2.51
N ILE A 167 31.37 25.14 -1.20
CA ILE A 167 30.79 26.31 -0.56
C ILE A 167 31.68 27.53 -0.73
N GLY A 168 31.07 28.69 -0.99
CA GLY A 168 31.72 29.98 -0.83
C GLY A 168 30.90 30.89 0.09
N LEU A 169 31.59 31.62 0.97
CA LEU A 169 30.99 32.62 1.84
C LEU A 169 31.79 33.93 1.80
N VAL A 170 31.08 35.05 1.69
CA VAL A 170 31.65 36.37 1.95
C VAL A 170 30.91 37.00 3.13
N LEU A 171 31.62 37.20 4.23
CA LEU A 171 31.09 37.79 5.47
C LEU A 171 31.14 39.31 5.39
N TYR A 172 30.01 39.97 5.62
CA TYR A 172 29.91 41.42 5.80
C TYR A 172 29.52 41.75 7.24
N SER A 173 29.36 43.04 7.56
CA SER A 173 28.93 43.51 8.89
C SER A 173 27.52 43.05 9.27
N ASP A 174 26.62 43.00 8.30
CA ASP A 174 25.16 42.93 8.47
C ASP A 174 24.50 41.91 7.52
N LYS A 175 25.27 41.29 6.62
CA LYS A 175 24.80 40.32 5.65
C LYS A 175 25.84 39.24 5.36
N LEU A 176 25.40 38.14 4.77
CA LEU A 176 26.23 37.02 4.35
C LEU A 176 25.97 36.70 2.88
N HIS A 177 27.01 36.66 2.07
CA HIS A 177 26.90 36.23 0.68
C HIS A 177 27.22 34.74 0.59
N VAL A 178 26.20 33.93 0.33
CA VAL A 178 26.30 32.47 0.17
C VAL A 178 26.37 32.13 -1.31
N ARG A 179 27.31 31.26 -1.69
CA ARG A 179 27.48 30.86 -3.09
C ARG A 179 27.90 29.41 -3.24
N LEU A 180 27.39 28.76 -4.27
CA LEU A 180 27.92 27.52 -4.83
C LEU A 180 29.11 27.89 -5.74
N GLN A 181 30.30 27.38 -5.43
CA GLN A 181 31.47 27.53 -6.31
C GLN A 181 31.21 26.83 -7.65
N GLY A 182 31.71 27.42 -8.73
CA GLY A 182 31.57 26.89 -10.08
C GLY A 182 32.61 25.83 -10.39
N ALA A 183 32.40 25.08 -11.47
CA ALA A 183 33.25 23.93 -11.83
C ALA A 183 34.73 24.27 -12.11
N VAL A 184 35.05 25.56 -12.27
CA VAL A 184 36.41 26.05 -12.54
C VAL A 184 37.12 26.58 -11.30
N ASP A 185 36.43 26.66 -10.16
CA ASP A 185 37.00 27.17 -8.91
C ASP A 185 37.76 26.05 -8.19
N THR A 186 38.82 26.41 -7.45
CA THR A 186 39.78 25.47 -6.86
C THR A 186 39.46 25.14 -5.41
N GLY A 187 38.19 24.93 -5.07
CA GLY A 187 37.75 24.63 -3.71
C GLY A 187 36.92 25.68 -3.00
N PRO A 188 36.60 25.44 -1.72
CA PRO A 188 35.76 26.34 -0.95
C PRO A 188 36.43 27.70 -0.80
N HIS A 189 35.62 28.75 -0.72
CA HIS A 189 36.12 30.12 -0.65
C HIS A 189 35.50 30.89 0.49
N PHE A 190 36.32 31.32 1.44
CA PHE A 190 35.90 32.13 2.58
C PHE A 190 36.61 33.48 2.53
N SER A 191 35.83 34.56 2.59
CA SER A 191 36.37 35.92 2.63
C SER A 191 35.55 36.83 3.53
N ALA A 192 36.15 37.90 4.03
CA ALA A 192 35.47 38.87 4.86
C ALA A 192 35.70 40.28 4.32
N ASP A 193 34.64 41.09 4.31
CA ASP A 193 34.75 42.51 3.97
C ASP A 193 35.46 43.30 5.09
N SER A 194 36.00 44.46 4.73
CA SER A 194 36.63 45.40 5.67
C SER A 194 35.78 45.77 6.90
N GLY A 195 34.45 45.73 6.79
CA GLY A 195 33.52 46.01 7.89
C GLY A 195 33.08 44.80 8.72
N ALA A 196 33.52 43.59 8.36
CA ALA A 196 33.11 42.36 9.03
C ALA A 196 33.70 42.22 10.44
N SER A 197 33.12 41.30 11.22
CA SER A 197 33.55 41.00 12.59
C SER A 197 34.92 40.34 12.72
N MET A 198 35.47 39.85 11.60
CA MET A 198 36.82 39.26 11.51
C MET A 198 37.41 39.51 10.13
N ASP A 199 38.75 39.43 10.01
CA ASP A 199 39.42 39.53 8.71
C ASP A 199 39.32 38.21 7.92
N THR A 200 39.66 38.24 6.64
CA THR A 200 39.57 37.07 5.74
C THR A 200 40.34 35.85 6.24
N ALA A 201 41.55 36.04 6.78
CA ALA A 201 42.36 34.91 7.24
C ALA A 201 41.77 34.26 8.49
N ALA A 202 41.24 35.07 9.41
CA ALA A 202 40.53 34.59 10.58
C ALA A 202 39.21 33.89 10.19
N PHE A 203 38.47 34.41 9.21
CA PHE A 203 37.22 33.81 8.74
C PHE A 203 37.44 32.49 8.03
N GLU A 204 38.46 32.39 7.19
CA GLU A 204 38.83 31.13 6.53
C GLU A 204 39.18 30.04 7.56
N ALA A 205 40.04 30.36 8.53
CA ALA A 205 40.41 29.41 9.58
C ALA A 205 39.20 29.01 10.46
N TRP A 206 38.33 29.97 10.79
CA TRP A 206 37.12 29.71 11.57
C TRP A 206 36.12 28.85 10.79
N ALA A 207 35.84 29.16 9.53
CA ALA A 207 34.89 28.44 8.69
C ALA A 207 35.32 27.00 8.44
N LEU A 208 36.61 26.75 8.22
CA LEU A 208 37.15 25.39 8.13
C LEU A 208 36.98 24.62 9.46
N GLY A 209 37.13 25.30 10.60
CA GLY A 209 36.82 24.71 11.91
C GLY A 209 35.33 24.40 12.10
N GLN A 210 34.44 25.23 11.55
CA GLN A 210 32.99 24.95 11.57
C GLN A 210 32.62 23.74 10.69
N ILE A 211 33.32 23.51 9.58
CA ILE A 211 33.15 22.26 8.80
C ILE A 211 33.53 21.05 9.66
N ASP A 212 34.64 21.13 10.41
CA ASP A 212 35.06 20.05 11.30
C ASP A 212 34.02 19.74 12.38
N GLU A 213 33.38 20.78 12.94
CA GLU A 213 32.31 20.66 13.93
C GLU A 213 31.02 20.09 13.30
N ALA A 214 30.61 20.54 12.12
CA ALA A 214 29.40 20.07 11.43
C ALA A 214 29.47 18.57 11.04
N TYR A 215 30.67 18.08 10.73
CA TYR A 215 30.87 16.67 10.39
C TYR A 215 31.02 15.77 11.61
N GLU A 216 31.08 16.33 12.81
CA GLU A 216 31.02 15.56 14.05
C GLU A 216 29.55 15.35 14.47
N PRO A 217 29.08 14.09 14.61
CA PRO A 217 27.76 13.81 15.16
C PRO A 217 27.52 14.47 16.52
N ILE A 218 26.35 15.10 16.69
CA ILE A 218 25.94 15.80 17.92
C ILE A 218 25.96 14.85 19.14
N ALA A 219 25.47 13.62 18.93
CA ALA A 219 25.47 12.57 19.93
C ALA A 219 26.40 11.43 19.50
N THR A 220 27.03 10.79 20.49
CA THR A 220 27.72 9.52 20.27
C THR A 220 26.69 8.47 19.85
N PRO A 221 26.90 7.75 18.74
CA PRO A 221 25.98 6.69 18.31
C PRO A 221 25.76 5.67 19.43
N GLU A 222 24.49 5.31 19.65
CA GLU A 222 24.16 4.19 20.52
C GLU A 222 24.47 2.89 19.79
N CYS A 223 25.02 1.92 20.52
CA CYS A 223 25.30 0.61 19.98
C CYS A 223 24.05 -0.25 20.14
N GLU A 224 23.29 -0.43 19.07
CA GLU A 224 22.14 -1.33 19.05
C GLU A 224 22.65 -2.78 19.15
N ILE A 225 22.17 -3.50 20.16
CA ILE A 225 22.46 -4.91 20.37
C ILE A 225 21.16 -5.66 20.05
N ASP A 226 21.23 -6.66 19.17
CA ASP A 226 20.08 -7.52 18.89
C ASP A 226 19.55 -8.14 20.20
N GLU A 227 18.24 -8.35 20.30
CA GLU A 227 17.60 -8.88 21.53
C GLU A 227 18.19 -10.23 21.98
N ASP A 228 18.81 -10.96 21.04
CA ASP A 228 19.43 -12.28 21.25
C ASP A 228 20.93 -12.24 21.60
N GLU A 229 21.62 -11.09 21.52
CA GLU A 229 23.04 -10.94 21.89
C GLU A 229 23.21 -10.19 23.22
N GLU A 230 24.06 -10.71 24.14
CA GLU A 230 24.31 -10.06 25.44
C GLU A 230 25.31 -8.88 25.35
N GLU A 231 26.20 -8.87 24.35
CA GLU A 231 27.19 -7.80 24.12
C GLU A 231 27.73 -7.82 22.68
N VAL A 232 28.01 -6.66 22.10
CA VAL A 232 28.69 -6.55 20.79
C VAL A 232 30.07 -7.21 20.80
N PRO A 233 30.39 -8.06 19.81
CA PRO A 233 31.59 -8.89 19.84
C PRO A 233 32.88 -8.07 19.76
N THR A 234 33.87 -8.49 20.55
CA THR A 234 35.24 -7.99 20.44
C THR A 234 36.03 -8.85 19.46
N LEU A 235 36.56 -8.25 18.39
CA LEU A 235 37.30 -8.98 17.37
C LEU A 235 38.79 -9.12 17.74
N ALA A 236 39.26 -10.36 17.85
CA ALA A 236 40.69 -10.65 17.90
C ALA A 236 41.32 -10.54 16.50
N SER A 237 42.64 -10.42 16.41
CA SER A 237 43.35 -10.42 15.12
C SER A 237 42.99 -11.65 14.27
N GLY A 238 42.56 -11.39 13.03
CA GLY A 238 42.04 -12.38 12.08
C GLY A 238 40.55 -12.68 12.22
N GLY A 239 39.85 -12.10 13.20
CA GLY A 239 38.40 -12.21 13.37
C GLY A 239 37.63 -11.22 12.51
N SER A 240 36.42 -11.60 12.12
CA SER A 240 35.47 -10.77 11.35
C SER A 240 34.09 -10.72 12.00
N TRP A 241 33.32 -9.70 11.62
CA TRP A 241 31.90 -9.55 11.91
C TRP A 241 31.16 -9.18 10.61
N PRO A 242 30.03 -9.83 10.27
CA PRO A 242 29.50 -11.03 10.92
C PRO A 242 30.47 -12.21 10.90
N ALA A 243 30.43 -13.05 11.95
CA ALA A 243 31.40 -14.13 12.11
C ALA A 243 31.16 -15.23 11.07
N GLY A 244 32.20 -15.61 10.32
CA GLY A 244 32.13 -16.68 9.32
C GLY A 244 31.54 -16.26 7.97
N GLU A 245 31.15 -14.99 7.82
CA GLU A 245 30.78 -14.41 6.54
C GLU A 245 31.99 -13.83 5.81
N THR A 246 31.89 -13.71 4.48
CA THR A 246 32.85 -12.97 3.67
C THR A 246 32.33 -11.54 3.42
N VAL A 247 33.22 -10.65 2.96
CA VAL A 247 32.84 -9.28 2.57
C VAL A 247 31.72 -9.30 1.53
N GLU A 248 31.80 -10.21 0.57
CA GLU A 248 30.85 -10.33 -0.53
C GLU A 248 29.47 -10.78 -0.04
N SER A 249 29.41 -11.70 0.94
CA SER A 249 28.15 -12.12 1.57
C SER A 249 27.47 -10.95 2.30
N ALA A 250 28.23 -10.20 3.10
CA ALA A 250 27.68 -9.17 3.98
C ALA A 250 27.34 -7.87 3.24
N CYS A 251 28.18 -7.48 2.27
CA CYS A 251 28.13 -6.17 1.60
C CYS A 251 27.76 -6.23 0.11
N GLY A 252 27.70 -7.43 -0.48
CA GLY A 252 27.65 -7.62 -1.93
C GLY A 252 29.03 -7.49 -2.57
N THR A 253 29.21 -8.15 -3.71
CA THR A 253 30.38 -8.07 -4.57
C THR A 253 30.55 -6.69 -5.20
N ILE A 254 31.77 -6.41 -5.65
CA ILE A 254 32.04 -5.30 -6.57
C ILE A 254 31.26 -5.49 -7.88
N ASP A 255 30.78 -4.39 -8.45
CA ASP A 255 30.10 -4.33 -9.73
C ASP A 255 31.10 -3.94 -10.83
N TYR A 256 31.54 -2.68 -10.83
CA TYR A 256 32.59 -2.17 -11.69
C TYR A 256 33.48 -1.22 -10.90
N PRO A 257 34.81 -1.28 -11.09
CA PRO A 257 35.70 -0.27 -10.55
C PRO A 257 35.27 1.13 -10.98
N VAL A 258 35.06 2.01 -10.01
CA VAL A 258 34.80 3.42 -10.23
C VAL A 258 36.14 4.12 -10.42
N THR A 259 36.34 4.71 -11.59
CA THR A 259 37.58 5.39 -12.00
C THR A 259 37.28 6.84 -12.37
N ARG A 260 38.27 7.74 -12.32
CA ARG A 260 38.06 9.17 -12.62
C ARG A 260 37.52 9.43 -14.02
N ASN A 261 37.84 8.55 -14.98
CA ASN A 261 37.34 8.63 -16.36
C ASN A 261 35.88 8.20 -16.50
N LYS A 262 35.32 7.42 -15.56
CA LYS A 262 33.89 7.11 -15.46
C LYS A 262 33.18 8.23 -14.72
N VAL A 263 33.14 9.40 -15.35
CA VAL A 263 32.73 10.67 -14.74
C VAL A 263 31.40 10.54 -14.01
N GLU A 264 30.38 9.91 -14.60
CA GLU A 264 29.04 9.81 -14.00
C GLU A 264 28.99 8.89 -12.77
N ASP A 265 29.78 7.82 -12.73
CA ASP A 265 29.87 6.96 -11.54
C ASP A 265 30.76 7.58 -10.46
N PHE A 266 31.87 8.19 -10.84
CA PHE A 266 32.77 8.87 -9.90
C PHE A 266 32.08 10.05 -9.22
N LYS A 267 31.25 10.76 -9.97
CA LYS A 267 30.34 11.77 -9.46
C LYS A 267 29.52 11.23 -8.26
N ARG A 268 29.03 10.00 -8.30
CA ARG A 268 28.19 9.46 -7.19
C ARG A 268 28.94 9.32 -5.85
N LEU A 269 30.27 9.38 -5.86
CA LEU A 269 31.10 9.40 -4.64
C LEU A 269 31.20 10.81 -4.05
N VAL A 270 31.32 10.85 -2.72
CA VAL A 270 31.48 12.07 -1.93
C VAL A 270 32.89 12.15 -1.37
N GLN A 271 33.34 13.36 -1.05
CA GLN A 271 34.62 13.56 -0.38
C GLN A 271 34.42 13.89 1.10
N TYR A 272 35.11 13.18 2.00
CA TYR A 272 35.12 13.52 3.43
C TYR A 272 35.80 14.89 3.66
N PRO A 273 35.05 15.91 4.11
CA PRO A 273 35.54 17.29 4.05
C PRO A 273 36.32 17.77 5.28
N ALA A 274 36.04 17.19 6.44
CA ALA A 274 36.61 17.61 7.70
C ALA A 274 38.02 17.04 7.95
N ASN A 275 38.73 17.64 8.91
CA ASN A 275 40.05 17.26 9.43
C ASN A 275 39.97 16.63 10.84
N ASN A 276 38.75 16.25 11.24
CA ASN A 276 38.50 15.49 12.46
C ASN A 276 38.94 14.00 12.32
N ILE A 277 39.15 13.53 11.09
CA ILE A 277 39.84 12.27 10.72
C ILE A 277 41.19 12.61 10.09
N VAL A 278 42.21 11.80 10.36
CA VAL A 278 43.51 11.87 9.67
C VAL A 278 43.50 10.88 8.50
N PHE A 279 43.80 11.36 7.29
CA PHE A 279 44.00 10.50 6.13
C PHE A 279 45.50 10.32 5.89
N GLU A 280 45.93 9.12 5.50
CA GLU A 280 47.27 8.91 4.96
C GLU A 280 47.40 9.71 3.63
N ASN A 281 48.63 9.82 3.11
CA ASN A 281 48.97 10.77 2.05
C ASN A 281 50.00 10.17 1.08
N GLU A 282 49.94 8.86 0.90
CA GLU A 282 50.76 8.06 0.00
C GLU A 282 50.53 8.43 -1.47
N GLU A 283 49.34 8.95 -1.79
CA GLU A 283 48.93 9.35 -3.14
C GLU A 283 49.61 10.65 -3.59
N ARG A 284 50.38 11.29 -2.71
CA ARG A 284 51.28 12.39 -3.06
C ARG A 284 52.63 11.91 -3.60
N SER A 285 52.86 10.60 -3.68
CA SER A 285 54.11 10.05 -4.22
C SER A 285 54.25 10.27 -5.74
N GLY A 286 55.49 10.25 -6.25
CA GLY A 286 55.76 10.44 -7.68
C GLY A 286 55.19 9.36 -8.61
N ALA A 287 54.73 8.23 -8.07
CA ALA A 287 54.04 7.18 -8.84
C ALA A 287 52.55 7.50 -9.09
N TRP A 288 51.95 8.28 -8.21
CA TRP A 288 50.56 8.73 -8.28
C TRP A 288 50.43 10.07 -9.01
N CYS A 289 51.42 10.95 -8.81
CA CYS A 289 51.51 12.24 -9.48
C CYS A 289 51.87 12.12 -10.97
N GLY A 290 51.05 12.69 -11.86
CA GLY A 290 51.38 12.84 -13.29
C GLY A 290 51.16 11.60 -14.14
N SER A 291 50.32 10.66 -13.69
CA SER A 291 49.76 9.61 -14.55
C SER A 291 48.89 10.26 -15.64
N ALA A 292 48.65 9.54 -16.75
CA ALA A 292 47.82 10.08 -17.85
C ALA A 292 46.37 10.40 -17.42
N GLU A 293 45.92 9.83 -16.29
CA GLU A 293 44.59 10.00 -15.72
C GLU A 293 44.55 10.99 -14.53
N ARG A 294 45.69 11.54 -14.08
CA ARG A 294 45.76 12.46 -12.92
C ARG A 294 46.63 13.69 -13.21
N GLY A 295 45.97 14.86 -13.31
CA GLY A 295 46.61 16.13 -13.69
C GLY A 295 47.42 16.83 -12.59
N ARG A 296 47.12 16.59 -11.29
CA ARG A 296 47.80 17.23 -10.13
C ARG A 296 47.94 16.31 -8.92
N CYS A 297 48.99 16.52 -8.13
CA CYS A 297 49.12 15.90 -6.81
C CYS A 297 48.13 16.56 -5.83
N VAL A 298 47.32 15.77 -5.16
CA VAL A 298 46.37 16.25 -4.14
C VAL A 298 46.86 15.77 -2.77
N ASP A 299 46.89 16.67 -1.79
CA ASP A 299 47.36 16.35 -0.44
C ASP A 299 46.19 15.91 0.44
N CYS A 300 46.12 14.61 0.71
CA CYS A 300 45.05 13.99 1.49
C CYS A 300 45.05 14.43 2.97
N SER A 301 46.18 14.91 3.48
CA SER A 301 46.28 15.43 4.85
C SER A 301 45.66 16.82 5.02
N THR A 302 45.41 17.54 3.91
CA THR A 302 44.70 18.82 3.91
C THR A 302 43.20 18.61 3.72
N GLY A 303 42.36 19.54 4.21
CA GLY A 303 40.89 19.47 4.09
C GLY A 303 40.37 19.54 2.65
N ILE A 304 39.10 19.92 2.43
CA ILE A 304 38.57 20.07 1.05
C ILE A 304 39.46 21.02 0.23
N LEU A 305 40.05 20.50 -0.84
CA LEU A 305 40.80 21.28 -1.84
C LEU A 305 39.97 21.64 -3.07
N GLY A 306 38.85 20.96 -3.33
CA GLY A 306 38.02 21.15 -4.51
C GLY A 306 37.07 20.00 -4.75
N SER A 307 35.86 20.32 -5.20
CA SER A 307 34.85 19.34 -5.59
C SER A 307 35.01 18.87 -7.04
N GLY A 308 35.88 19.52 -7.82
CA GLY A 308 36.28 19.09 -9.17
C GLY A 308 36.96 17.71 -9.17
N LEU A 309 36.77 16.94 -10.23
CA LEU A 309 37.17 15.53 -10.30
C LEU A 309 38.68 15.32 -10.03
N ASP A 310 39.55 16.20 -10.52
CA ASP A 310 41.01 16.11 -10.35
C ASP A 310 41.50 16.64 -8.99
N ASP A 311 40.63 17.32 -8.24
CA ASP A 311 40.97 17.99 -6.98
C ASP A 311 40.65 17.14 -5.75
N ARG A 312 40.01 15.98 -5.96
CA ARG A 312 39.64 15.03 -4.92
C ARG A 312 40.77 14.05 -4.59
N CYS A 313 41.16 14.00 -3.33
CA CYS A 313 42.09 12.99 -2.80
C CYS A 313 41.40 11.61 -2.79
N ALA A 314 42.12 10.54 -3.16
CA ALA A 314 41.54 9.22 -3.31
C ALA A 314 41.01 8.66 -1.97
N ASP A 315 41.83 8.73 -0.92
CA ASP A 315 41.46 8.32 0.44
C ASP A 315 40.33 9.11 1.10
N ARG A 316 40.02 10.31 0.60
CA ARG A 316 38.86 11.07 1.07
C ARG A 316 37.61 10.77 0.26
N VAL A 317 37.71 10.11 -0.89
CA VAL A 317 36.58 9.77 -1.76
C VAL A 317 35.97 8.46 -1.30
N MET A 318 34.65 8.43 -1.16
CA MET A 318 33.91 7.26 -0.67
C MET A 318 32.42 7.34 -1.01
N THR A 319 31.67 6.26 -0.80
CA THR A 319 30.21 6.33 -0.86
C THR A 319 29.63 7.13 0.30
N LYS A 320 28.41 7.62 0.13
CA LYS A 320 27.67 8.32 1.19
C LYS A 320 27.49 7.47 2.46
N SER A 321 27.28 6.16 2.32
CA SER A 321 27.24 5.20 3.44
C SER A 321 28.57 5.12 4.19
N MET A 322 29.68 5.04 3.46
CA MET A 322 31.00 4.97 4.07
C MET A 322 31.33 6.29 4.80
N LEU A 323 30.98 7.43 4.21
CA LEU A 323 31.15 8.73 4.88
C LEU A 323 30.40 8.78 6.21
N ASP A 324 29.13 8.38 6.22
CA ASP A 324 28.32 8.36 7.45
C ASP A 324 28.91 7.41 8.51
N LEU A 325 29.35 6.22 8.09
CA LEU A 325 30.06 5.28 8.96
C LEU A 325 31.30 5.93 9.59
N LEU A 326 32.17 6.55 8.80
CA LEU A 326 33.40 7.15 9.30
C LEU A 326 33.14 8.30 10.27
N ARG A 327 32.12 9.14 10.03
CA ARG A 327 31.70 10.20 10.97
C ARG A 327 31.33 9.62 12.33
N LYS A 328 30.54 8.54 12.34
CA LYS A 328 30.11 7.84 13.56
C LYS A 328 31.29 7.21 14.30
N VAL A 329 32.16 6.48 13.58
CA VAL A 329 33.35 5.86 14.19
C VAL A 329 34.30 6.92 14.76
N GLN A 330 34.54 8.01 14.03
CA GLN A 330 35.39 9.10 14.49
C GLN A 330 34.86 9.72 15.78
N LYS A 331 33.54 9.90 15.90
CA LYS A 331 32.91 10.39 17.13
C LYS A 331 33.18 9.46 18.32
N MET A 332 32.93 8.16 18.14
CA MET A 332 33.17 7.16 19.18
C MET A 332 34.64 7.12 19.62
N VAL A 333 35.58 7.17 18.66
CA VAL A 333 37.02 7.23 18.93
C VAL A 333 37.39 8.48 19.73
N LYS A 334 36.86 9.65 19.37
CA LYS A 334 37.14 10.92 20.06
C LYS A 334 36.66 10.88 21.51
N ASP A 335 35.47 10.34 21.75
CA ASP A 335 34.87 10.28 23.09
C ASP A 335 35.56 9.24 23.98
N GLU A 336 36.01 8.13 23.38
CA GLU A 336 36.64 7.02 24.11
C GLU A 336 38.14 7.25 24.37
N PHE A 337 38.88 7.79 23.40
CA PHE A 337 40.32 7.92 23.45
C PHE A 337 40.78 9.38 23.46
N THR A 338 41.07 9.91 24.65
CA THR A 338 41.53 11.29 24.81
C THR A 338 42.81 11.57 24.01
N GLY A 339 42.74 12.53 23.08
CA GLY A 339 43.89 12.98 22.28
C GLY A 339 44.25 12.07 21.10
N VAL A 340 43.45 11.04 20.82
CA VAL A 340 43.62 10.12 19.69
C VAL A 340 42.55 10.42 18.65
N LYS A 341 42.91 10.41 17.36
CA LYS A 341 41.96 10.52 16.25
C LYS A 341 41.89 9.22 15.47
N LEU A 342 40.78 9.03 14.78
CA LEU A 342 40.67 8.02 13.74
C LEU A 342 41.64 8.36 12.61
N LYS A 343 42.37 7.35 12.12
CA LYS A 343 43.23 7.45 10.94
C LYS A 343 42.74 6.49 9.86
N VAL A 344 42.51 6.99 8.66
CA VAL A 344 42.23 6.20 7.45
C VAL A 344 43.56 5.99 6.73
N LEU A 345 43.88 4.73 6.43
CA LEU A 345 45.07 4.31 5.69
C LEU A 345 44.78 4.04 4.22
N GLU A 346 43.51 3.84 3.87
CA GLU A 346 43.06 3.59 2.49
C GLU A 346 41.53 3.73 2.48
N ALA A 347 40.95 4.39 1.47
CA ALA A 347 39.50 4.34 1.20
C ALA A 347 39.18 3.98 -0.25
N TRP A 348 39.00 4.95 -1.15
CA TRP A 348 38.81 4.64 -2.57
C TRP A 348 40.17 4.47 -3.26
N ASP A 349 40.41 3.30 -3.82
CA ASP A 349 41.66 2.96 -4.54
C ASP A 349 41.50 3.27 -6.03
N GLU A 350 42.53 3.84 -6.65
CA GLU A 350 42.56 4.16 -8.07
C GLU A 350 43.87 3.69 -8.74
N PRO A 351 43.81 3.38 -10.05
CA PRO A 351 45.01 3.06 -10.82
C PRO A 351 46.07 4.18 -10.77
N HIS A 352 47.34 3.79 -10.62
CA HIS A 352 48.48 4.70 -10.69
C HIS A 352 49.65 4.12 -11.50
N ALA A 353 50.73 4.88 -11.68
CA ALA A 353 51.85 4.44 -12.53
C ALA A 353 52.60 3.21 -11.97
N GLY A 354 52.53 2.97 -10.66
CA GLY A 354 53.10 1.81 -9.99
C GLY A 354 52.18 0.59 -9.94
N ALA A 355 50.86 0.79 -10.04
CA ALA A 355 49.85 -0.25 -10.04
C ALA A 355 48.68 0.14 -10.98
N THR A 356 48.72 -0.35 -12.21
CA THR A 356 47.78 0.05 -13.28
C THR A 356 46.35 -0.49 -13.12
N GLU A 357 46.15 -1.39 -12.16
CA GLU A 357 44.84 -1.95 -11.80
C GLU A 357 44.45 -1.56 -10.36
N GLY A 358 45.22 -0.67 -9.72
CA GLY A 358 45.12 -0.36 -8.28
C GLY A 358 45.97 -1.29 -7.40
N ASP A 359 46.04 -0.97 -6.12
CA ASP A 359 46.82 -1.69 -5.11
C ASP A 359 46.00 -2.80 -4.40
N GLN A 360 44.68 -2.81 -4.53
CA GLN A 360 43.80 -3.85 -3.97
C GLN A 360 43.56 -5.06 -4.90
N PRO A 361 43.14 -6.22 -4.37
CA PRO A 361 42.64 -7.35 -5.18
C PRO A 361 41.46 -6.96 -6.06
N ALA A 362 41.28 -7.60 -7.21
CA ALA A 362 40.29 -7.24 -8.24
C ALA A 362 38.83 -7.17 -7.71
N GLU A 363 38.49 -8.00 -6.72
CA GLU A 363 37.19 -8.09 -6.08
C GLU A 363 36.95 -7.06 -4.96
N SER A 364 37.92 -6.17 -4.72
CA SER A 364 37.91 -5.26 -3.57
C SER A 364 36.87 -4.15 -3.68
N LEU A 365 36.10 -3.95 -2.60
CA LEU A 365 35.14 -2.86 -2.46
C LEU A 365 35.78 -1.46 -2.36
N HIS A 366 37.10 -1.38 -2.21
CA HIS A 366 37.84 -0.11 -2.28
C HIS A 366 37.65 0.58 -3.65
N PHE A 367 37.55 -0.17 -4.75
CA PHE A 367 37.36 0.42 -6.08
C PHE A 367 36.01 1.10 -6.30
N GLU A 368 35.04 0.90 -5.41
CA GLU A 368 33.75 1.61 -5.42
C GLU A 368 33.62 2.61 -4.27
N GLY A 369 34.67 2.82 -3.48
CA GLY A 369 34.63 3.66 -2.28
C GLY A 369 33.74 3.09 -1.17
N ARG A 370 33.52 1.77 -1.16
CA ARG A 370 32.69 1.04 -0.18
C ARG A 370 33.48 0.33 0.91
N ALA A 371 34.81 0.45 0.91
CA ALA A 371 35.67 -0.09 1.96
C ALA A 371 36.68 0.95 2.47
N ALA A 372 37.17 0.76 3.69
CA ALA A 372 38.23 1.57 4.27
C ALA A 372 39.12 0.75 5.22
N LYS A 373 40.40 1.14 5.31
CA LYS A 373 41.37 0.62 6.29
C LYS A 373 41.54 1.64 7.41
N LEU A 374 41.18 1.26 8.63
CA LEU A 374 41.13 2.15 9.79
C LEU A 374 42.20 1.79 10.82
N THR A 375 42.81 2.81 11.39
CA THR A 375 43.71 2.70 12.55
C THR A 375 43.57 3.94 13.43
N LEU A 376 44.44 4.08 14.43
CA LEU A 376 44.46 5.23 15.34
C LEU A 376 45.75 6.02 15.17
N THR A 377 45.69 7.33 15.37
CA THR A 377 46.84 8.23 15.17
C THR A 377 48.02 7.98 16.11
N ASP A 378 47.80 7.30 17.24
CA ASP A 378 48.86 6.93 18.18
C ASP A 378 49.54 5.58 17.86
N GLY A 379 49.02 4.85 16.88
CA GLY A 379 49.56 3.55 16.42
C GLY A 379 49.44 2.42 17.45
N ASP A 380 48.63 2.58 18.50
CA ASP A 380 48.47 1.57 19.54
C ASP A 380 47.55 0.43 19.09
N THR A 381 48.15 -0.67 18.64
CA THR A 381 47.41 -1.84 18.15
C THR A 381 46.56 -2.52 19.22
N SER A 382 46.82 -2.28 20.51
CA SER A 382 46.00 -2.85 21.60
C SER A 382 44.59 -2.26 21.66
N LYS A 383 44.35 -1.13 21.00
CA LYS A 383 43.04 -0.47 20.89
C LYS A 383 42.23 -0.88 19.68
N LEU A 384 42.82 -1.62 18.72
CA LEU A 384 42.13 -2.05 17.50
C LEU A 384 40.91 -2.95 17.76
N PRO A 385 40.89 -3.87 18.75
CA PRO A 385 39.67 -4.61 19.08
C PRO A 385 38.51 -3.70 19.48
N GLN A 386 38.80 -2.60 20.17
CA GLN A 386 37.80 -1.61 20.56
C GLN A 386 37.40 -0.73 19.38
N LEU A 387 38.33 -0.36 18.50
CA LEU A 387 38.01 0.32 17.23
C LEU A 387 37.08 -0.54 16.36
N ALA A 388 37.31 -1.86 16.30
CA ALA A 388 36.43 -2.78 15.59
C ALA A 388 35.01 -2.80 16.19
N LYS A 389 34.90 -2.82 17.53
CA LYS A 389 33.61 -2.70 18.23
C LYS A 389 32.91 -1.38 17.87
N ASN A 390 33.64 -0.26 17.85
CA ASN A 390 33.10 1.04 17.44
C ASN A 390 32.61 1.04 15.98
N ALA A 391 33.31 0.36 15.07
CA ALA A 391 32.88 0.20 13.68
C ALA A 391 31.58 -0.62 13.56
N ILE A 392 31.44 -1.70 14.33
CA ILE A 392 30.21 -2.51 14.38
C ILE A 392 29.05 -1.65 14.91
N CYS A 393 29.24 -0.98 16.05
CA CYS A 393 28.24 -0.10 16.64
C CYS A 393 27.85 1.07 15.74
N ALA A 394 28.77 1.56 14.91
CA ALA A 394 28.52 2.63 13.96
C ALA A 394 27.72 2.17 12.72
N GLY A 395 27.44 0.87 12.59
CA GLY A 395 26.63 0.29 11.52
C GLY A 395 27.43 -0.18 10.30
N ALA A 396 28.73 -0.48 10.45
CA ALA A 396 29.48 -1.13 9.37
C ALA A 396 28.83 -2.47 9.03
N ASN A 397 28.69 -2.81 7.74
CA ASN A 397 28.08 -4.09 7.36
C ASN A 397 29.08 -5.25 7.42
N PHE A 398 30.37 -4.96 7.35
CA PHE A 398 31.42 -5.93 7.58
C PHE A 398 32.61 -5.26 8.28
N VAL A 399 33.20 -5.95 9.25
CA VAL A 399 34.39 -5.50 9.99
C VAL A 399 35.36 -6.67 10.11
N GLU A 400 36.64 -6.48 9.80
CA GLU A 400 37.67 -7.49 9.99
C GLU A 400 38.93 -6.91 10.63
N HIS A 401 39.42 -7.56 11.68
CA HIS A 401 40.66 -7.16 12.35
C HIS A 401 41.87 -7.76 11.62
N LYS A 402 42.51 -6.99 10.74
CA LYS A 402 43.67 -7.46 9.94
C LYS A 402 44.99 -7.53 10.72
N GLY A 403 45.04 -6.97 11.93
CA GLY A 403 46.15 -7.11 12.88
C GLY A 403 46.83 -5.78 13.18
N ASP A 404 47.15 -5.03 12.13
CA ASP A 404 47.71 -3.66 12.17
C ASP A 404 46.68 -2.57 11.84
N HIS A 405 45.54 -2.96 11.27
CA HIS A 405 44.40 -2.09 10.99
C HIS A 405 43.08 -2.87 11.09
N ILE A 406 41.97 -2.14 11.09
CA ILE A 406 40.61 -2.64 10.98
C ILE A 406 40.11 -2.37 9.56
N PHE A 407 39.74 -3.42 8.83
CA PHE A 407 39.06 -3.31 7.55
C PHE A 407 37.55 -3.16 7.81
N VAL A 408 36.93 -2.18 7.19
CA VAL A 408 35.47 -1.98 7.23
C VAL A 408 34.90 -1.90 5.83
N ALA A 409 33.67 -2.39 5.65
CA ALA A 409 32.92 -2.26 4.41
C ALA A 409 31.43 -2.00 4.63
N VAL A 410 30.80 -1.38 3.63
CA VAL A 410 29.38 -1.03 3.63
C VAL A 410 28.65 -1.60 2.41
N ARG A 411 27.35 -1.85 2.59
CA ARG A 411 26.43 -2.19 1.50
C ARG A 411 26.28 -1.02 0.54
N LYS A 412 25.94 -1.35 -0.70
CA LYS A 412 25.50 -0.38 -1.69
C LYS A 412 24.17 0.23 -1.24
N GLN A 413 24.07 1.55 -1.26
CA GLN A 413 22.84 2.28 -0.93
C GLN A 413 22.68 3.51 -1.82
N LEU A 414 21.44 3.94 -1.98
CA LEU A 414 21.11 5.24 -2.55
C LEU A 414 21.11 6.33 -1.46
N GLY A 415 21.83 7.43 -1.69
CA GLY A 415 21.79 8.61 -0.82
C GLY A 415 22.55 8.47 0.51
N PHE A 416 22.43 9.49 1.37
CA PHE A 416 22.95 9.46 2.74
C PHE A 416 22.05 8.66 3.67
N THR A 417 20.74 8.80 3.50
CA THR A 417 19.72 8.06 4.25
C THR A 417 19.25 6.87 3.42
N PRO A 418 19.42 5.63 3.91
CA PRO A 418 18.95 4.45 3.19
C PRO A 418 17.43 4.50 3.02
N THR A 419 16.94 4.18 1.81
CA THR A 419 15.52 3.95 1.57
C THR A 419 15.26 2.45 1.64
N PHE A 420 14.56 2.03 2.70
CA PHE A 420 14.14 0.66 2.91
C PHE A 420 12.75 0.44 2.30
N VAL A 421 12.54 -0.75 1.72
CA VAL A 421 11.25 -1.21 1.22
C VAL A 421 10.94 -2.55 1.87
N ASP A 422 9.84 -2.57 2.62
CA ASP A 422 9.39 -3.75 3.33
C ASP A 422 8.59 -4.66 2.39
N PHE A 423 8.99 -5.92 2.34
CA PHE A 423 8.25 -7.03 1.75
C PHE A 423 7.72 -7.91 2.88
N PRO A 424 6.70 -8.77 2.63
CA PRO A 424 6.09 -9.60 3.67
C PRO A 424 7.07 -10.35 4.60
N GLU A 425 8.20 -10.85 4.07
CA GLU A 425 9.18 -11.63 4.84
C GLU A 425 10.51 -10.91 5.11
N ASN A 426 10.87 -9.87 4.34
CA ASN A 426 12.18 -9.23 4.40
C ASN A 426 12.17 -7.79 3.87
N THR A 427 13.22 -7.03 4.16
CA THR A 427 13.39 -5.65 3.69
C THR A 427 14.55 -5.55 2.70
N LEU A 428 14.35 -4.78 1.63
CA LEU A 428 15.41 -4.45 0.66
C LEU A 428 15.78 -2.97 0.72
N ILE A 429 17.04 -2.67 0.38
CA ILE A 429 17.59 -1.32 0.31
C ILE A 429 17.67 -0.88 -1.14
N SER A 430 17.21 0.34 -1.43
CA SER A 430 17.30 0.91 -2.78
C SER A 430 18.74 1.25 -3.18
N VAL A 431 19.06 1.07 -4.47
CA VAL A 431 20.38 1.30 -5.05
C VAL A 431 20.30 2.00 -6.40
N ARG A 432 21.45 2.35 -6.98
CA ARG A 432 21.60 2.72 -8.40
C ARG A 432 22.52 1.74 -9.12
N ALA A 433 22.15 1.38 -10.34
CA ALA A 433 23.03 0.65 -11.25
C ALA A 433 24.15 1.59 -11.76
N PRO A 434 25.32 1.08 -12.17
CA PRO A 434 26.38 1.84 -12.81
C PRO A 434 25.88 2.62 -14.01
N ALA A 435 26.51 3.75 -14.31
CA ALA A 435 26.13 4.60 -15.45
C ALA A 435 26.20 3.84 -16.78
N GLU A 436 27.15 2.92 -16.93
CA GLU A 436 27.30 2.08 -18.12
C GLU A 436 26.12 1.10 -18.34
N LEU A 437 25.44 0.71 -17.26
CA LEU A 437 24.28 -0.18 -17.32
C LEU A 437 22.95 0.58 -17.20
N GLU A 438 22.99 1.91 -17.04
CA GLU A 438 21.82 2.73 -16.73
C GLU A 438 20.73 2.57 -17.79
N MET A 439 21.10 2.46 -19.07
CA MET A 439 20.18 2.21 -20.19
C MET A 439 19.32 0.95 -20.02
N ASN A 440 19.82 -0.09 -19.35
CA ASN A 440 19.09 -1.35 -19.14
C ASN A 440 18.03 -1.22 -18.03
N TYR A 441 18.07 -0.13 -17.25
CA TYR A 441 17.20 0.15 -16.11
C TYR A 441 16.45 1.48 -16.23
N THR A 442 16.59 2.18 -17.35
CA THR A 442 15.90 3.43 -17.66
C THR A 442 14.40 3.19 -17.68
N LEU A 443 13.67 4.06 -16.98
CA LEU A 443 12.22 4.04 -16.97
C LEU A 443 11.67 4.77 -18.21
N PRO A 444 10.49 4.39 -18.73
CA PRO A 444 9.85 5.10 -19.83
C PRO A 444 9.59 6.58 -19.49
N ASP A 445 9.71 7.48 -20.49
CA ASP A 445 9.66 8.94 -20.31
C ASP A 445 8.37 9.45 -19.62
N GLU A 446 7.22 8.79 -19.84
CA GLU A 446 5.95 9.17 -19.20
C GLU A 446 5.94 8.94 -17.68
N ASP A 447 6.69 7.95 -17.19
CA ASP A 447 6.70 7.51 -15.80
C ASP A 447 7.82 8.19 -14.96
N LEU A 448 8.80 8.83 -15.62
CA LEU A 448 9.84 9.63 -14.95
C LEU A 448 9.25 10.83 -14.19
N SER A 449 8.16 11.42 -14.70
CA SER A 449 7.41 12.50 -14.02
C SER A 449 6.73 12.05 -12.71
N ASN A 450 6.52 10.74 -12.55
CA ASN A 450 5.75 10.11 -11.47
C ASN A 450 6.62 9.31 -10.49
N ASN A 451 7.95 9.37 -10.58
CA ASN A 451 8.85 8.64 -9.67
C ASN A 451 8.72 9.11 -8.20
N ASN A 452 8.06 10.27 -7.99
CA ASN A 452 7.66 10.83 -6.70
C ASN A 452 6.23 10.45 -6.29
N ASN A 453 5.56 9.51 -6.98
CA ASN A 453 4.26 9.03 -6.53
C ASN A 453 4.45 8.27 -5.22
N ALA A 454 4.24 8.97 -4.10
CA ALA A 454 4.49 8.48 -2.74
C ALA A 454 3.79 7.15 -2.43
N THR A 455 2.77 6.76 -3.22
CA THR A 455 2.04 5.50 -3.05
C THR A 455 2.69 4.29 -3.72
N MET A 456 3.53 4.43 -4.76
CA MET A 456 4.19 3.29 -5.43
C MET A 456 5.53 3.68 -6.07
N PRO A 457 6.63 3.73 -5.29
CA PRO A 457 7.94 4.12 -5.80
C PRO A 457 8.57 3.01 -6.67
N MET A 458 9.19 3.38 -7.79
CA MET A 458 9.84 2.45 -8.72
C MET A 458 11.34 2.33 -8.40
N LEU A 459 11.65 1.78 -7.23
CA LEU A 459 13.02 1.67 -6.73
C LEU A 459 13.76 0.48 -7.34
N LEU A 460 15.09 0.60 -7.44
CA LEU A 460 15.97 -0.44 -7.96
C LEU A 460 16.63 -1.16 -6.79
N PHE A 461 16.75 -2.47 -6.86
CA PHE A 461 17.38 -3.31 -5.85
C PHE A 461 18.54 -4.11 -6.46
N ASP A 462 19.56 -4.37 -5.66
CA ASP A 462 20.66 -5.28 -6.00
C ASP A 462 20.32 -6.71 -5.55
N SER A 463 20.30 -7.68 -6.46
CA SER A 463 20.07 -9.11 -6.15
C SER A 463 21.32 -9.85 -5.68
N ASP A 464 22.50 -9.23 -5.78
CA ASP A 464 23.73 -9.89 -5.39
C ASP A 464 23.77 -10.23 -3.89
N GLY A 465 24.25 -11.44 -3.57
CA GLY A 465 24.19 -12.00 -2.22
C GLY A 465 22.78 -12.31 -1.68
N LYS A 466 21.71 -12.09 -2.47
CA LYS A 466 20.30 -12.25 -2.04
C LYS A 466 19.57 -13.36 -2.81
N TRP A 467 20.32 -14.21 -3.49
CA TRP A 467 19.81 -15.41 -4.14
C TRP A 467 19.11 -16.30 -3.11
N GLY A 468 17.89 -16.73 -3.41
CA GLY A 468 17.04 -17.50 -2.48
C GLY A 468 16.54 -16.73 -1.25
N MET A 469 16.77 -15.41 -1.15
CA MET A 469 16.18 -14.59 -0.08
C MET A 469 14.66 -14.54 -0.28
N ASN A 470 13.90 -14.95 0.74
CA ASN A 470 12.44 -14.92 0.70
C ASN A 470 11.94 -13.47 0.72
N VAL A 471 11.14 -13.08 -0.26
CA VAL A 471 10.39 -11.82 -0.24
C VAL A 471 8.94 -12.05 0.18
N GLY A 472 8.46 -13.29 0.07
CA GLY A 472 7.18 -13.76 0.60
C GLY A 472 7.29 -15.22 1.06
N ALA A 473 6.25 -15.74 1.71
CA ALA A 473 6.27 -17.01 2.44
C ALA A 473 6.74 -18.23 1.61
N ASN A 474 6.56 -18.20 0.29
CA ASN A 474 7.00 -19.26 -0.63
C ASN A 474 7.64 -18.72 -1.93
N VAL A 475 8.11 -17.47 -1.92
CA VAL A 475 8.73 -16.84 -3.09
C VAL A 475 9.97 -16.04 -2.71
N THR A 476 10.96 -16.11 -3.59
CA THR A 476 12.28 -15.53 -3.40
C THR A 476 12.52 -14.40 -4.40
N VAL A 477 13.60 -13.64 -4.19
CA VAL A 477 14.10 -12.66 -5.17
C VAL A 477 14.29 -13.31 -6.55
N ASP A 478 14.73 -14.57 -6.60
CA ASP A 478 15.00 -15.29 -7.86
C ASP A 478 13.76 -15.60 -8.68
N ASP A 479 12.59 -15.68 -8.03
CA ASP A 479 11.33 -15.93 -8.72
C ASP A 479 10.85 -14.68 -9.49
N PHE A 480 11.27 -13.48 -9.06
CA PHE A 480 10.85 -12.21 -9.66
C PHE A 480 11.91 -11.56 -10.52
N LYS A 481 13.20 -11.68 -10.21
CA LYS A 481 14.22 -10.95 -10.95
C LYS A 481 14.39 -11.50 -12.37
N ASP A 482 14.98 -10.67 -13.22
CA ASP A 482 15.53 -11.15 -14.48
C ASP A 482 16.72 -12.08 -14.18
N PRO A 483 16.74 -13.35 -14.64
CA PRO A 483 17.80 -14.29 -14.32
C PRO A 483 19.19 -13.79 -14.70
N ASP A 484 19.27 -13.04 -15.81
CA ASP A 484 20.52 -12.57 -16.41
C ASP A 484 20.90 -11.15 -15.95
N ALA A 485 20.08 -10.52 -15.10
CA ALA A 485 20.37 -9.21 -14.52
C ALA A 485 20.71 -9.29 -13.02
N ARG A 486 21.61 -8.40 -12.60
CA ARG A 486 21.95 -8.17 -11.20
C ARG A 486 20.94 -7.26 -10.51
N TYR A 487 20.49 -6.21 -11.19
CA TYR A 487 19.54 -5.26 -10.62
C TYR A 487 18.12 -5.58 -11.07
N PHE A 488 17.16 -5.30 -10.20
CA PHE A 488 15.75 -5.55 -10.50
C PHE A 488 14.84 -4.57 -9.76
N ARG A 489 13.60 -4.46 -10.24
CA ARG A 489 12.52 -3.76 -9.55
C ARG A 489 11.46 -4.76 -9.13
N LEU A 490 10.87 -4.53 -7.97
CA LEU A 490 9.76 -5.34 -7.48
C LEU A 490 8.89 -4.51 -6.55
N ASN A 491 7.61 -4.42 -6.86
CA ASN A 491 6.64 -3.77 -5.99
C ASN A 491 6.15 -4.76 -4.91
N PRO A 492 6.18 -4.41 -3.60
CA PRO A 492 5.69 -5.29 -2.53
C PRO A 492 4.25 -5.76 -2.69
N VAL A 493 3.36 -4.91 -3.21
CA VAL A 493 1.94 -5.24 -3.43
C VAL A 493 1.79 -6.37 -4.46
N LEU A 494 2.74 -6.52 -5.39
CA LEU A 494 2.76 -7.64 -6.32
C LEU A 494 3.08 -8.97 -5.61
N VAL A 495 3.95 -8.93 -4.59
CA VAL A 495 4.26 -10.10 -3.75
C VAL A 495 3.05 -10.47 -2.88
N GLU A 496 2.38 -9.50 -2.27
CA GLU A 496 1.13 -9.71 -1.52
C GLU A 496 0.03 -10.31 -2.41
N CYS A 497 -0.09 -9.85 -3.66
CA CYS A 497 -0.99 -10.43 -4.65
C CYS A 497 -0.67 -11.91 -4.91
N TYR A 498 0.61 -12.25 -5.10
CA TYR A 498 1.03 -13.65 -5.25
C TYR A 498 0.67 -14.48 -4.02
N GLU A 499 0.93 -14.00 -2.81
CA GLU A 499 0.61 -14.70 -1.57
C GLU A 499 -0.89 -14.91 -1.40
N ALA A 500 -1.70 -13.89 -1.70
CA ALA A 500 -3.15 -13.98 -1.67
C ALA A 500 -3.67 -15.04 -2.65
N LEU A 501 -3.05 -15.18 -3.83
CA LEU A 501 -3.37 -16.24 -4.79
C LEU A 501 -2.99 -17.63 -4.25
N ALA A 502 -1.77 -17.78 -3.73
CA ALA A 502 -1.27 -19.04 -3.19
C ALA A 502 -2.11 -19.51 -1.98
N LEU A 503 -2.43 -18.58 -1.07
CA LEU A 503 -3.32 -18.82 0.07
C LEU A 503 -4.71 -19.22 -0.39
N ARG A 504 -5.27 -18.54 -1.40
CA ARG A 504 -6.61 -18.83 -1.92
C ARG A 504 -6.71 -20.22 -2.52
N GLU A 505 -5.71 -20.65 -3.29
CA GLU A 505 -5.70 -22.00 -3.89
C GLU A 505 -5.57 -23.12 -2.86
N ASN A 506 -4.95 -22.82 -1.72
CA ASN A 506 -4.72 -23.78 -0.65
C ASN A 506 -5.71 -23.65 0.53
N LYS A 507 -6.63 -22.67 0.50
CA LYS A 507 -7.54 -22.33 1.61
C LYS A 507 -8.36 -23.51 2.14
N TRP A 508 -8.92 -24.32 1.26
CA TRP A 508 -9.80 -25.46 1.63
C TRP A 508 -9.15 -26.82 1.42
N LYS A 509 -7.82 -26.82 1.32
CA LYS A 509 -7.04 -28.04 1.18
C LYS A 509 -7.20 -28.91 2.43
N LYS A 510 -7.45 -30.21 2.25
CA LYS A 510 -7.46 -31.16 3.37
C LYS A 510 -6.05 -31.43 3.86
N HIS A 511 -5.92 -31.81 5.13
CA HIS A 511 -4.61 -32.08 5.77
C HIS A 511 -3.73 -33.07 4.97
N ASP A 512 -4.35 -34.06 4.32
CA ASP A 512 -3.64 -35.12 3.58
C ASP A 512 -3.42 -34.81 2.09
N GLU A 513 -3.93 -33.67 1.59
CA GLU A 513 -3.68 -33.23 0.21
C GLU A 513 -2.28 -32.61 0.10
N VAL A 514 -1.71 -32.53 -1.11
CA VAL A 514 -0.41 -31.87 -1.35
C VAL A 514 -0.60 -30.38 -1.61
N TYR A 515 0.36 -29.55 -1.18
CA TYR A 515 0.28 -28.10 -1.35
C TYR A 515 0.37 -27.78 -2.85
N ARG A 516 -0.57 -26.97 -3.33
CA ARG A 516 -0.65 -26.60 -4.74
C ARG A 516 0.27 -25.42 -4.98
N ASN A 517 1.33 -25.65 -5.76
CA ASN A 517 2.29 -24.62 -6.10
C ASN A 517 1.84 -23.83 -7.32
N ILE A 518 1.66 -22.52 -7.10
CA ILE A 518 1.64 -21.52 -8.17
C ILE A 518 3.09 -21.04 -8.30
N LYS A 519 3.65 -21.15 -9.50
CA LYS A 519 5.01 -20.69 -9.77
C LYS A 519 4.96 -19.34 -10.50
N ILE A 520 5.87 -18.44 -10.14
CA ILE A 520 6.18 -17.27 -10.95
C ILE A 520 7.10 -17.73 -12.10
N LEU A 521 6.60 -17.58 -13.32
CA LEU A 521 7.28 -17.96 -14.55
C LEU A 521 8.14 -16.83 -15.10
N GLU A 522 7.79 -15.59 -14.76
CA GLU A 522 8.42 -14.36 -15.24
C GLU A 522 8.02 -13.21 -14.33
N GLY A 523 8.97 -12.40 -13.88
CA GLY A 523 8.73 -11.19 -13.10
C GLY A 523 9.34 -9.99 -13.81
N TYR A 524 10.20 -9.24 -13.12
CA TYR A 524 10.99 -8.16 -13.68
C TYR A 524 11.82 -8.58 -14.92
N LEU A 525 11.93 -7.66 -15.88
CA LEU A 525 12.83 -7.75 -17.03
C LEU A 525 13.57 -6.42 -17.21
N THR A 526 14.82 -6.47 -17.65
CA THR A 526 15.53 -5.25 -18.09
C THR A 526 14.86 -4.66 -19.33
N THR A 527 15.13 -3.38 -19.62
CA THR A 527 14.62 -2.73 -20.84
C THR A 527 15.02 -3.50 -22.11
N GLU A 528 16.28 -3.93 -22.18
CA GLU A 528 16.81 -4.74 -23.29
C GLU A 528 16.04 -6.07 -23.46
N HIS A 529 15.87 -6.87 -22.40
CA HIS A 529 15.16 -8.14 -22.49
C HIS A 529 13.65 -7.98 -22.70
N GLN A 530 13.08 -6.87 -22.23
CA GLN A 530 11.69 -6.53 -22.52
C GLN A 530 11.51 -6.25 -24.03
N ASP A 531 12.36 -5.41 -24.61
CA ASP A 531 12.30 -5.04 -26.03
C ASP A 531 12.50 -6.24 -26.97
N ASP A 532 13.31 -7.21 -26.56
CA ASP A 532 13.49 -8.47 -27.30
C ASP A 532 12.25 -9.37 -27.26
N ARG A 533 11.42 -9.27 -26.21
CA ARG A 533 10.26 -10.15 -25.99
C ARG A 533 8.94 -9.55 -26.46
N PHE A 534 8.76 -8.25 -26.29
CA PHE A 534 7.49 -7.56 -26.49
C PHE A 534 7.64 -6.38 -27.44
N ASN A 535 6.70 -6.27 -28.37
CA ASN A 535 6.59 -5.05 -29.18
C ASN A 535 5.98 -3.92 -28.34
N MET A 536 6.30 -2.66 -28.64
CA MET A 536 5.74 -1.48 -27.96
C MET A 536 4.20 -1.42 -27.95
N SER A 537 3.53 -2.09 -28.89
CA SER A 537 2.06 -2.17 -28.94
C SER A 537 1.46 -3.22 -28.00
N ASP A 538 2.28 -4.07 -27.38
CA ASP A 538 1.83 -5.15 -26.51
C ASP A 538 1.31 -4.60 -25.18
N PRO A 539 0.15 -5.05 -24.66
CA PRO A 539 -0.39 -4.58 -23.39
C PRO A 539 0.48 -4.87 -22.15
N ARG A 540 1.53 -5.69 -22.30
CA ARG A 540 2.53 -6.01 -21.27
C ARG A 540 3.77 -5.13 -21.36
N TYR A 541 3.94 -4.40 -22.46
CA TYR A 541 5.07 -3.51 -22.64
C TYR A 541 5.09 -2.47 -21.51
N ASP A 542 6.27 -2.22 -20.95
CA ASP A 542 6.52 -1.36 -19.79
C ASP A 542 5.85 -1.78 -18.47
N ARG A 543 5.63 -3.08 -18.27
CA ARG A 543 5.09 -3.57 -16.99
C ARG A 543 6.11 -4.41 -16.22
N HIS A 544 6.92 -5.16 -16.96
CA HIS A 544 8.00 -5.94 -16.38
C HIS A 544 9.17 -5.06 -15.91
N ASN A 545 9.61 -4.10 -16.72
CA ASN A 545 10.70 -3.16 -16.37
C ASN A 545 10.37 -2.19 -15.22
N LEU A 546 9.09 -2.01 -14.87
CA LEU A 546 8.65 -1.26 -13.70
C LEU A 546 8.67 -2.10 -12.41
N GLY A 547 8.79 -3.44 -12.52
CA GLY A 547 8.64 -4.36 -11.39
C GLY A 547 7.18 -4.49 -10.93
N TRP A 548 6.23 -4.23 -11.83
CA TRP A 548 4.78 -4.17 -11.56
C TRP A 548 4.02 -5.35 -12.16
N ALA A 549 4.72 -6.30 -12.76
CA ALA A 549 4.13 -7.44 -13.45
C ALA A 549 4.75 -8.77 -13.03
N MET A 550 3.90 -9.80 -13.02
CA MET A 550 4.33 -11.18 -12.94
C MET A 550 3.49 -12.06 -13.87
N ARG A 551 4.08 -13.15 -14.35
CA ARG A 551 3.38 -14.21 -15.04
C ARG A 551 3.39 -15.44 -14.16
N VAL A 552 2.22 -15.93 -13.78
CA VAL A 552 2.05 -17.05 -12.86
C VAL A 552 1.40 -18.24 -13.57
N GLY A 553 1.66 -19.45 -13.09
CA GLY A 553 1.01 -20.65 -13.59
C GLY A 553 1.09 -21.81 -12.59
N TYR A 554 0.21 -22.80 -12.77
CA TYR A 554 0.30 -24.04 -12.01
C TYR A 554 1.53 -24.83 -12.46
N TYR A 555 2.32 -25.32 -11.50
CA TYR A 555 3.58 -26.00 -11.81
C TYR A 555 3.85 -27.19 -10.87
N GLY A 556 4.42 -28.27 -11.42
CA GLY A 556 4.80 -29.50 -10.71
C GLY A 556 4.05 -30.77 -11.16
N ASP A 557 4.60 -31.95 -10.85
CA ASP A 557 4.03 -33.29 -11.17
C ASP A 557 2.72 -33.63 -10.41
N GLN A 558 2.20 -32.67 -9.63
CA GLN A 558 1.14 -32.81 -8.62
C GLN A 558 -0.11 -31.98 -8.98
N VAL A 559 -0.25 -31.53 -10.23
CA VAL A 559 -1.52 -30.96 -10.72
C VAL A 559 -2.48 -32.14 -10.88
N ASP A 560 -3.09 -32.55 -9.77
CA ASP A 560 -3.94 -33.75 -9.66
C ASP A 560 -5.12 -33.76 -10.64
N ASP A 561 -5.50 -32.59 -11.17
CA ASP A 561 -6.60 -32.44 -12.12
C ASP A 561 -6.42 -31.22 -13.07
N PRO A 562 -5.91 -31.42 -14.31
CA PRO A 562 -5.73 -30.33 -15.27
C PRO A 562 -7.04 -29.75 -15.81
N GLU A 563 -8.20 -30.40 -15.60
CA GLU A 563 -9.51 -29.84 -15.95
C GLU A 563 -10.01 -28.83 -14.91
N VAL A 564 -9.53 -28.94 -13.66
CA VAL A 564 -9.88 -28.02 -12.56
C VAL A 564 -8.87 -26.87 -12.45
N TYR A 565 -7.57 -27.17 -12.49
CA TYR A 565 -6.51 -26.17 -12.32
C TYR A 565 -6.12 -25.54 -13.66
N THR A 566 -7.01 -24.70 -14.17
CA THR A 566 -6.88 -24.05 -15.48
C THR A 566 -6.42 -22.59 -15.36
N PRO A 567 -5.77 -22.03 -16.39
CA PRO A 567 -5.47 -20.60 -16.44
C PRO A 567 -6.72 -19.73 -16.24
N LEU A 568 -7.89 -20.18 -16.71
CA LEU A 568 -9.17 -19.50 -16.50
C LEU A 568 -9.49 -19.33 -15.01
N ARG A 569 -9.31 -20.38 -14.21
CA ARG A 569 -9.48 -20.32 -12.76
C ARG A 569 -8.50 -19.35 -12.11
N LEU A 570 -7.22 -19.45 -12.50
CA LEU A 570 -6.16 -18.62 -11.93
C LEU A 570 -6.39 -17.13 -12.26
N ALA A 571 -6.87 -16.81 -13.46
CA ALA A 571 -7.20 -15.45 -13.88
C ALA A 571 -8.38 -14.89 -13.08
N LYS A 572 -9.44 -15.67 -12.87
CA LYS A 572 -10.55 -15.28 -11.99
C LYS A 572 -10.07 -14.98 -10.57
N PHE A 573 -9.19 -15.81 -10.01
CA PHE A 573 -8.66 -15.57 -8.68
C PHE A 573 -7.70 -14.39 -8.61
N ALA A 574 -6.90 -14.14 -9.65
CA ALA A 574 -6.08 -12.94 -9.75
C ALA A 574 -6.94 -11.68 -9.65
N VAL A 575 -8.07 -11.62 -10.39
CA VAL A 575 -9.02 -10.51 -10.29
C VAL A 575 -9.60 -10.38 -8.87
N ILE A 576 -10.05 -11.49 -8.28
CA ILE A 576 -10.70 -11.49 -6.96
C ILE A 576 -9.73 -11.11 -5.84
N LYS A 577 -8.45 -11.51 -5.92
CA LYS A 577 -7.47 -11.35 -4.84
C LYS A 577 -6.55 -10.16 -5.02
N CYS A 578 -6.05 -9.95 -6.22
CA CYS A 578 -5.12 -8.86 -6.49
C CYS A 578 -5.84 -7.55 -6.81
N GLY A 579 -7.04 -7.62 -7.41
CA GLY A 579 -7.85 -6.44 -7.73
C GLY A 579 -8.08 -5.51 -6.54
N PRO A 580 -8.62 -6.00 -5.40
CA PRO A 580 -8.78 -5.19 -4.20
C PRO A 580 -7.47 -4.63 -3.63
N LEU A 581 -6.41 -5.45 -3.58
CA LEU A 581 -5.09 -5.03 -3.09
C LEU A 581 -4.52 -3.85 -3.92
N PHE A 582 -4.70 -3.88 -5.24
CA PHE A 582 -4.25 -2.81 -6.12
C PHE A 582 -5.15 -1.58 -6.00
N ALA A 583 -6.47 -1.76 -5.85
CA ALA A 583 -7.43 -0.68 -5.63
C ALA A 583 -7.15 0.11 -4.34
N ASP A 584 -6.79 -0.57 -3.25
CA ASP A 584 -6.39 0.06 -1.98
C ASP A 584 -5.17 0.99 -2.16
N ASN A 585 -4.33 0.70 -3.16
CA ASN A 585 -3.18 1.52 -3.55
C ASN A 585 -3.47 2.47 -4.74
N ARG A 586 -4.75 2.77 -5.00
CA ARG A 586 -5.22 3.67 -6.09
C ARG A 586 -4.77 3.24 -7.49
N LYS A 587 -4.63 1.94 -7.69
CA LYS A 587 -4.32 1.32 -8.98
C LYS A 587 -5.41 0.32 -9.36
N SER A 588 -5.31 -0.14 -10.58
CA SER A 588 -6.15 -1.19 -11.15
C SER A 588 -5.30 -2.36 -11.63
N ILE A 589 -5.97 -3.41 -12.08
CA ILE A 589 -5.34 -4.68 -12.44
C ILE A 589 -5.40 -4.92 -13.95
N GLY A 590 -4.29 -5.38 -14.53
CA GLY A 590 -4.32 -6.06 -15.81
C GLY A 590 -4.24 -7.57 -15.64
N VAL A 591 -5.07 -8.31 -16.36
CA VAL A 591 -5.02 -9.77 -16.40
C VAL A 591 -5.03 -10.27 -17.84
N GLY A 592 -3.94 -10.93 -18.22
CA GLY A 592 -3.79 -11.58 -19.53
C GLY A 592 -3.81 -13.10 -19.39
N MET A 593 -4.70 -13.78 -20.10
CA MET A 593 -4.80 -15.24 -20.03
C MET A 593 -4.10 -15.93 -21.22
N TYR A 594 -3.31 -16.96 -20.91
CA TYR A 594 -2.56 -17.78 -21.86
C TYR A 594 -2.81 -19.27 -21.59
N ASN A 595 -2.37 -20.14 -22.50
CA ASN A 595 -2.61 -21.59 -22.48
C ASN A 595 -2.19 -22.29 -21.16
N ARG A 596 -1.13 -21.81 -20.51
CA ARG A 596 -0.60 -22.41 -19.27
C ARG A 596 -0.27 -21.41 -18.17
N SER A 597 -0.62 -20.15 -18.36
CA SER A 597 -0.23 -19.08 -17.45
C SER A 597 -1.19 -17.90 -17.50
N VAL A 598 -1.11 -17.08 -16.47
CA VAL A 598 -1.83 -15.83 -16.33
C VAL A 598 -0.81 -14.74 -16.07
N PHE A 599 -0.88 -13.68 -16.87
CA PHE A 599 -0.15 -12.44 -16.63
C PHE A 599 -0.99 -11.55 -15.71
N VAL A 600 -0.35 -10.97 -14.70
CA VAL A 600 -0.96 -10.07 -13.72
C VAL A 600 -0.05 -8.87 -13.57
N ASP A 601 -0.61 -7.67 -13.68
CA ASP A 601 0.15 -6.44 -13.46
C ASP A 601 -0.68 -5.31 -12.82
N ILE A 602 0.05 -4.33 -12.32
CA ILE A 602 -0.47 -3.08 -11.75
C ILE A 602 -0.53 -2.02 -12.87
N ARG A 603 -1.65 -1.33 -13.01
CA ARG A 603 -1.88 -0.28 -14.02
C ARG A 603 -2.92 0.73 -13.55
N ASP A 604 -3.14 1.81 -14.28
CA ASP A 604 -4.15 2.81 -13.89
C ASP A 604 -5.58 2.37 -14.22
N ASP A 605 -5.77 1.73 -15.38
CA ASP A 605 -7.07 1.25 -15.86
C ASP A 605 -7.13 -0.27 -15.97
N ALA A 606 -8.25 -0.86 -15.55
CA ALA A 606 -8.46 -2.30 -15.63
C ALA A 606 -8.40 -2.77 -17.09
N LYS A 607 -7.69 -3.87 -17.36
CA LYS A 607 -7.59 -4.40 -18.72
C LYS A 607 -7.44 -5.91 -18.74
N PHE A 608 -8.31 -6.55 -19.50
CA PHE A 608 -8.41 -7.99 -19.59
C PHE A 608 -8.24 -8.42 -21.04
N TRP A 609 -7.39 -9.41 -21.29
CA TRP A 609 -7.21 -9.96 -22.63
C TRP A 609 -6.89 -11.45 -22.61
N VAL A 610 -7.12 -12.09 -23.75
CA VAL A 610 -6.83 -13.51 -23.99
C VAL A 610 -5.98 -13.60 -25.24
N ASP A 611 -4.84 -14.27 -25.15
CA ASP A 611 -3.90 -14.41 -26.26
C ASP A 611 -4.35 -15.51 -27.26
N GLU A 612 -4.76 -16.67 -26.72
CA GLU A 612 -5.24 -17.81 -27.50
C GLU A 612 -6.73 -18.05 -27.22
N PRO A 613 -7.66 -17.80 -28.17
CA PRO A 613 -9.09 -17.99 -27.93
C PRO A 613 -9.50 -19.41 -27.52
N ASP A 614 -8.69 -20.42 -27.84
CA ASP A 614 -8.95 -21.83 -27.54
C ASP A 614 -8.92 -22.16 -26.03
N VAL A 615 -8.39 -21.24 -25.20
CA VAL A 615 -8.41 -21.41 -23.73
C VAL A 615 -9.76 -21.04 -23.11
N LEU A 616 -10.64 -20.39 -23.86
CA LEU A 616 -11.98 -20.00 -23.41
C LEU A 616 -12.99 -21.15 -23.58
N PRO A 617 -14.05 -21.19 -22.77
CA PRO A 617 -15.15 -22.11 -22.99
C PRO A 617 -15.80 -21.94 -24.37
N VAL A 618 -16.35 -23.03 -24.91
CA VAL A 618 -17.03 -23.03 -26.21
C VAL A 618 -18.17 -21.99 -26.20
N ASN A 619 -18.17 -21.11 -27.20
CA ASN A 619 -19.12 -19.98 -27.39
C ASN A 619 -18.89 -18.74 -26.49
N VAL A 620 -17.75 -18.62 -25.81
CA VAL A 620 -17.37 -17.38 -25.09
C VAL A 620 -16.36 -16.62 -25.93
N THR A 621 -16.63 -15.35 -26.25
CA THR A 621 -15.66 -14.49 -26.94
C THR A 621 -14.71 -13.84 -25.93
N ALA A 622 -13.55 -13.36 -26.40
CA ALA A 622 -12.62 -12.62 -25.55
C ALA A 622 -13.24 -11.35 -24.95
N TRP A 623 -14.19 -10.73 -25.65
CA TRP A 623 -14.96 -9.58 -25.16
C TRP A 623 -15.91 -9.98 -24.03
N ASP A 624 -16.68 -11.06 -24.21
CA ASP A 624 -17.58 -11.56 -23.17
C ASP A 624 -16.82 -11.90 -21.88
N TRP A 625 -15.64 -12.51 -22.02
CA TRP A 625 -14.77 -12.82 -20.89
C TRP A 625 -14.20 -11.58 -20.21
N ALA A 626 -13.74 -10.58 -20.98
CA ALA A 626 -13.22 -9.34 -20.42
C ALA A 626 -14.29 -8.56 -19.64
N ASP A 627 -15.54 -8.53 -20.14
CA ASP A 627 -16.68 -7.93 -19.46
C ASP A 627 -17.01 -8.67 -18.15
N GLU A 628 -16.98 -10.01 -18.17
CA GLU A 628 -17.11 -10.84 -16.97
C GLU A 628 -16.02 -10.51 -15.94
N MET A 629 -14.77 -10.33 -16.37
CA MET A 629 -13.66 -10.02 -15.45
C MET A 629 -13.75 -8.60 -14.89
N ALA A 630 -14.20 -7.62 -15.69
CA ALA A 630 -14.43 -6.26 -15.21
C ALA A 630 -15.53 -6.20 -14.15
N MET A 631 -16.64 -6.90 -14.40
CA MET A 631 -17.72 -7.06 -13.42
C MET A 631 -17.23 -7.78 -12.16
N LEU A 632 -16.42 -8.84 -12.32
CA LEU A 632 -15.86 -9.58 -11.19
C LEU A 632 -14.91 -8.72 -10.34
N LEU A 633 -14.13 -7.84 -10.97
CA LEU A 633 -13.25 -6.90 -10.29
C LEU A 633 -14.06 -5.94 -9.39
N GLU A 634 -15.12 -5.34 -9.93
CA GLU A 634 -16.00 -4.45 -9.17
C GLU A 634 -16.58 -5.16 -7.95
N TYR A 635 -17.11 -6.37 -8.13
CA TYR A 635 -17.66 -7.16 -7.03
C TYR A 635 -16.62 -7.58 -5.99
N ALA A 636 -15.37 -7.82 -6.41
CA ALA A 636 -14.28 -8.12 -5.51
C ALA A 636 -13.90 -6.92 -4.65
N ILE A 637 -13.78 -5.73 -5.26
CA ILE A 637 -13.48 -4.47 -4.56
C ILE A 637 -14.59 -4.14 -3.55
N GLU A 638 -15.85 -4.39 -3.91
CA GLU A 638 -16.99 -4.18 -3.02
C GLU A 638 -17.17 -5.29 -1.96
N GLY A 639 -16.29 -6.30 -1.93
CA GLY A 639 -16.34 -7.39 -0.95
C GLY A 639 -17.53 -8.34 -1.10
N ARG A 640 -18.09 -8.48 -2.31
CA ARG A 640 -19.33 -9.26 -2.58
C ARG A 640 -19.10 -10.74 -2.87
N ILE A 641 -17.85 -11.18 -3.00
CA ILE A 641 -17.51 -12.56 -3.36
C ILE A 641 -17.80 -13.52 -2.22
N ILE A 642 -18.59 -14.57 -2.47
CA ILE A 642 -18.88 -15.61 -1.47
C ILE A 642 -17.71 -16.59 -1.44
N GLU A 643 -16.92 -16.51 -0.39
CA GLU A 643 -15.76 -17.34 -0.18
C GLU A 643 -15.61 -17.70 1.31
N PRO A 644 -16.26 -18.79 1.76
CA PRO A 644 -16.32 -19.10 3.17
C PRO A 644 -14.94 -19.37 3.78
N ASP A 645 -14.80 -19.06 5.06
CA ASP A 645 -13.57 -19.34 5.80
C ASP A 645 -13.36 -20.85 5.99
N SER A 646 -14.44 -21.57 6.26
CA SER A 646 -14.47 -23.03 6.29
C SER A 646 -15.56 -23.55 5.37
N LEU A 647 -15.17 -24.16 4.25
CA LEU A 647 -16.10 -24.79 3.31
C LEU A 647 -16.93 -25.88 3.99
N GLU A 648 -16.29 -26.74 4.80
CA GLU A 648 -16.98 -27.80 5.53
C GLU A 648 -18.04 -27.22 6.47
N ARG A 649 -17.70 -26.21 7.27
CA ARG A 649 -18.65 -25.59 8.20
C ARG A 649 -19.78 -24.89 7.45
N ALA A 650 -19.46 -24.09 6.44
CA ALA A 650 -20.47 -23.37 5.65
C ALA A 650 -21.50 -24.32 5.04
N CYS A 651 -21.05 -25.42 4.42
CA CYS A 651 -21.93 -26.41 3.81
C CYS A 651 -22.63 -27.34 4.82
N LEU A 652 -22.03 -27.58 6.00
CA LEU A 652 -22.66 -28.35 7.08
C LEU A 652 -23.91 -27.66 7.64
N PHE A 653 -23.87 -26.33 7.77
CA PHE A 653 -24.97 -25.51 8.30
C PHE A 653 -25.85 -24.89 7.20
N SER A 654 -25.57 -25.17 5.93
CA SER A 654 -26.37 -24.66 4.81
C SER A 654 -27.81 -25.17 4.88
N ASP A 655 -28.77 -24.25 4.77
CA ASP A 655 -30.21 -24.53 4.66
C ASP A 655 -30.84 -23.55 3.65
N PRO A 656 -30.61 -23.77 2.34
CA PRO A 656 -31.03 -22.82 1.31
C PRO A 656 -32.53 -22.82 1.11
N THR A 657 -33.14 -21.64 1.10
CA THR A 657 -34.54 -21.46 0.69
C THR A 657 -34.71 -21.84 -0.78
N LYS A 658 -35.83 -22.49 -1.12
CA LYS A 658 -36.16 -22.90 -2.50
C LYS A 658 -37.50 -22.28 -2.93
N PRO A 659 -37.74 -22.13 -4.25
CA PRO A 659 -39.06 -21.76 -4.73
C PRO A 659 -40.08 -22.89 -4.48
N GLN A 660 -41.36 -22.54 -4.40
CA GLN A 660 -42.44 -23.52 -4.25
C GLN A 660 -42.36 -24.59 -5.36
N SER A 661 -42.46 -25.86 -4.97
CA SER A 661 -42.47 -26.99 -5.88
C SER A 661 -43.23 -28.15 -5.28
N VAL A 662 -43.97 -28.86 -6.12
CA VAL A 662 -44.73 -30.07 -5.73
C VAL A 662 -43.81 -31.23 -5.34
N ASP A 663 -42.58 -31.23 -5.86
CA ASP A 663 -41.55 -32.23 -5.58
C ASP A 663 -40.65 -31.82 -4.41
N PHE A 664 -40.86 -30.64 -3.82
CA PHE A 664 -40.10 -30.19 -2.68
C PHE A 664 -40.25 -31.16 -1.50
N GLN A 665 -39.17 -31.39 -0.78
CA GLN A 665 -39.20 -32.10 0.48
C GLN A 665 -38.18 -31.43 1.39
N HIS A 666 -38.64 -30.90 2.51
CA HIS A 666 -37.77 -30.28 3.50
C HIS A 666 -36.78 -31.32 4.02
N LYS A 667 -35.50 -30.96 3.94
CA LYS A 667 -34.38 -31.69 4.51
C LYS A 667 -33.69 -30.74 5.45
N HIS A 668 -33.60 -31.11 6.73
CA HIS A 668 -32.81 -30.35 7.67
C HIS A 668 -31.33 -30.36 7.25
N SER A 669 -30.61 -29.29 7.60
CA SER A 669 -29.16 -29.21 7.42
C SER A 669 -28.45 -30.41 8.04
N GLU A 670 -27.28 -30.76 7.50
CA GLU A 670 -26.50 -31.91 7.97
C GLU A 670 -26.10 -31.73 9.44
N ALA A 671 -25.90 -30.49 9.91
CA ALA A 671 -25.73 -30.17 11.33
C ALA A 671 -26.88 -30.68 12.20
N VAL A 672 -28.13 -30.37 11.83
CA VAL A 672 -29.33 -30.81 12.57
C VAL A 672 -29.47 -32.33 12.49
N GLN A 673 -29.21 -32.93 11.34
CA GLN A 673 -29.26 -34.39 11.19
C GLN A 673 -28.23 -35.10 12.09
N ARG A 674 -27.01 -34.56 12.19
CA ARG A 674 -25.96 -35.07 13.10
C ARG A 674 -26.37 -34.89 14.58
N ARG A 675 -26.96 -33.74 14.94
CA ARG A 675 -27.50 -33.49 16.29
C ARG A 675 -28.56 -34.53 16.67
N ARG A 676 -29.51 -34.83 15.78
CA ARG A 676 -30.52 -35.88 15.99
C ARG A 676 -29.90 -37.27 16.21
N ARG A 677 -28.88 -37.63 15.44
CA ARG A 677 -28.17 -38.92 15.60
C ARG A 677 -27.50 -39.04 16.96
N ARG A 678 -26.88 -37.95 17.45
CA ARG A 678 -26.23 -37.91 18.78
C ARG A 678 -27.24 -38.00 19.93
N ARG A 679 -28.34 -37.25 19.89
CA ARG A 679 -29.41 -37.32 20.93
C ARG A 679 -30.01 -38.73 21.07
N ARG A 680 -30.01 -39.53 20.00
CA ARG A 680 -30.45 -40.93 20.04
C ARG A 680 -29.46 -41.88 20.76
N GLN A 681 -28.23 -41.45 20.98
CA GLN A 681 -27.15 -42.28 21.52
C GLN A 681 -26.71 -41.88 22.95
N GLU A 682 -26.91 -40.64 23.38
CA GLU A 682 -26.54 -40.15 24.73
C GLU A 682 -27.65 -39.27 25.35
N PRO A 683 -27.90 -39.35 26.68
CA PRO A 683 -28.83 -38.44 27.36
C PRO A 683 -28.24 -37.02 27.38
N ALA A 684 -29.10 -36.03 27.11
CA ALA A 684 -28.77 -34.63 26.86
C ALA A 684 -27.87 -33.99 27.95
N GLY A 685 -26.75 -33.41 27.51
CA GLY A 685 -26.07 -32.33 28.25
C GLY A 685 -26.85 -31.02 28.13
N GLU A 686 -26.49 -30.03 28.95
CA GLU A 686 -27.16 -28.73 29.13
C GLU A 686 -27.61 -28.08 27.81
N GLU A 687 -28.89 -28.25 27.46
CA GLU A 687 -29.57 -27.50 26.40
C GLU A 687 -30.18 -26.22 27.00
N GLU A 688 -30.05 -25.10 26.31
CA GLU A 688 -30.49 -23.77 26.76
C GLU A 688 -32.04 -23.67 26.89
N CYS A 689 -32.79 -24.50 26.15
CA CYS A 689 -34.25 -24.64 26.23
C CYS A 689 -34.66 -26.10 26.01
N ILE A 690 -35.46 -26.68 26.92
CA ILE A 690 -36.00 -28.05 26.79
C ILE A 690 -37.37 -27.95 26.10
N PRO A 691 -37.55 -28.47 24.86
CA PRO A 691 -38.82 -28.39 24.16
C PRO A 691 -39.85 -29.30 24.83
N THR A 692 -40.94 -28.72 25.32
CA THR A 692 -42.05 -29.45 25.95
C THR A 692 -43.36 -29.20 25.22
N SER A 693 -44.17 -30.25 25.08
CA SER A 693 -45.51 -30.19 24.46
C SER A 693 -46.63 -30.48 25.46
N ASP A 694 -46.29 -30.92 26.67
CA ASP A 694 -47.18 -31.24 27.79
C ASP A 694 -47.46 -30.04 28.69
N THR A 695 -47.58 -28.85 28.10
CA THR A 695 -47.94 -27.64 28.84
C THR A 695 -49.46 -27.46 28.90
N GLU A 696 -49.94 -26.78 29.94
CA GLU A 696 -51.35 -26.41 30.08
C GLU A 696 -51.84 -25.61 28.87
N PHE A 697 -51.03 -24.65 28.41
CA PHE A 697 -51.26 -23.89 27.18
C PHE A 697 -51.48 -24.80 25.96
N CYS A 698 -50.60 -25.79 25.76
CA CYS A 698 -50.71 -26.70 24.61
C CYS A 698 -51.96 -27.57 24.65
N ALA A 699 -52.41 -27.98 25.83
CA ALA A 699 -53.64 -28.75 26.03
C ALA A 699 -54.90 -27.90 25.80
N GLU A 700 -54.95 -26.68 26.37
CA GLU A 700 -56.09 -25.77 26.24
C GLU A 700 -56.29 -25.27 24.80
N THR A 701 -55.20 -25.00 24.09
CA THR A 701 -55.25 -24.49 22.71
C THR A 701 -55.49 -25.57 21.66
N ALA A 702 -55.41 -26.86 21.99
CA ALA A 702 -55.61 -27.96 21.04
C ALA A 702 -56.91 -27.86 20.20
N PRO A 703 -58.12 -27.68 20.79
CA PRO A 703 -59.35 -27.55 20.00
C PRO A 703 -59.37 -26.28 19.11
N HIS A 704 -58.68 -25.22 19.53
CA HIS A 704 -58.54 -24.00 18.73
C HIS A 704 -57.62 -24.24 17.53
N ARG A 705 -56.48 -24.92 17.73
CA ARG A 705 -55.57 -25.32 16.63
C ARG A 705 -56.26 -26.25 15.62
N GLU A 706 -57.07 -27.21 16.08
CA GLU A 706 -57.86 -28.09 15.22
C GLU A 706 -58.89 -27.32 14.37
N THR A 707 -59.48 -26.26 14.94
CA THR A 707 -60.40 -25.38 14.21
C THR A 707 -59.70 -24.65 13.07
N GLU A 708 -58.49 -24.12 13.33
CA GLU A 708 -57.68 -23.45 12.31
C GLU A 708 -57.20 -24.42 11.21
N ILE A 709 -56.77 -25.63 11.58
CA ILE A 709 -56.45 -26.68 10.60
C ILE A 709 -57.66 -26.96 9.70
N ALA A 710 -58.86 -27.13 10.30
CA ALA A 710 -60.07 -27.39 9.53
C ALA A 710 -60.42 -26.21 8.61
N HIS A 711 -60.24 -24.97 9.07
CA HIS A 711 -60.42 -23.77 8.25
C HIS A 711 -59.50 -23.79 7.02
N ILE A 712 -58.18 -23.87 7.25
CA ILE A 712 -57.17 -23.84 6.18
C ILE A 712 -57.41 -25.00 5.21
N TRP A 713 -57.68 -26.20 5.73
CA TRP A 713 -57.92 -27.39 4.92
C TRP A 713 -59.12 -27.24 3.98
N GLN A 714 -60.21 -26.61 4.43
CA GLN A 714 -61.39 -26.37 3.59
C GLN A 714 -61.10 -25.44 2.41
N ALA A 715 -60.17 -24.50 2.56
CA ALA A 715 -59.73 -23.63 1.48
C ALA A 715 -58.74 -24.35 0.55
N VAL A 716 -57.78 -25.10 1.11
CA VAL A 716 -56.77 -25.86 0.35
C VAL A 716 -57.40 -26.93 -0.53
N LYS A 717 -58.30 -27.77 0.01
CA LYS A 717 -58.92 -28.87 -0.76
C LYS A 717 -59.82 -28.43 -1.91
N LYS A 718 -60.25 -27.16 -1.92
CA LYS A 718 -61.04 -26.58 -3.03
C LYS A 718 -60.18 -26.35 -4.27
N LYS A 719 -58.85 -26.25 -4.10
CA LYS A 719 -57.88 -26.18 -5.18
C LYS A 719 -57.48 -27.60 -5.61
N HIS A 720 -57.02 -27.72 -6.86
CA HIS A 720 -56.42 -28.97 -7.31
C HIS A 720 -55.08 -29.18 -6.60
N LEU A 721 -54.96 -30.30 -5.88
CA LEU A 721 -53.73 -30.72 -5.22
C LEU A 721 -52.90 -31.57 -6.19
N TYR A 722 -51.63 -31.21 -6.35
CA TYR A 722 -50.69 -31.96 -7.16
C TYR A 722 -50.01 -33.11 -6.39
N ARG A 723 -50.14 -33.11 -5.06
CA ARG A 723 -49.62 -34.13 -4.14
C ARG A 723 -50.77 -34.91 -3.51
N ALA A 724 -50.49 -36.09 -2.97
CA ALA A 724 -51.52 -36.90 -2.32
C ALA A 724 -52.19 -36.10 -1.17
N GLU A 725 -53.52 -36.12 -1.15
CA GLU A 725 -54.32 -35.36 -0.18
C GLU A 725 -53.90 -35.67 1.28
N ALA A 726 -53.61 -36.95 1.56
CA ALA A 726 -53.14 -37.39 2.87
C ALA A 726 -51.83 -36.70 3.30
N ASP A 727 -50.89 -36.50 2.37
CA ASP A 727 -49.59 -35.90 2.68
C ASP A 727 -49.71 -34.40 2.98
N VAL A 728 -50.49 -33.69 2.15
CA VAL A 728 -50.71 -32.25 2.35
C VAL A 728 -51.46 -32.00 3.66
N LYS A 729 -52.44 -32.85 3.99
CA LYS A 729 -53.17 -32.77 5.26
C LYS A 729 -52.25 -33.05 6.45
N ALA A 730 -51.40 -34.08 6.37
CA ALA A 730 -50.45 -34.40 7.42
C ALA A 730 -49.43 -33.28 7.64
N ALA A 731 -48.97 -32.61 6.58
CA ALA A 731 -48.10 -31.44 6.71
C ALA A 731 -48.80 -30.23 7.35
N LEU A 732 -50.08 -30.00 7.01
CA LEU A 732 -50.87 -28.95 7.66
C LEU A 732 -51.08 -29.25 9.16
N GLU A 733 -51.45 -30.48 9.49
CA GLU A 733 -51.66 -30.93 10.87
C GLU A 733 -50.36 -30.85 11.69
N GLY A 734 -49.22 -31.27 11.13
CA GLY A 734 -47.92 -31.14 11.78
C GLY A 734 -47.45 -29.69 11.93
N CYS A 735 -47.87 -28.79 11.04
CA CYS A 735 -47.49 -27.38 11.10
C CYS A 735 -48.32 -26.58 12.13
N PHE A 736 -49.64 -26.55 11.95
CA PHE A 736 -50.54 -25.73 12.79
C PHE A 736 -51.02 -26.48 14.04
N GLY A 737 -50.91 -27.82 14.08
CA GLY A 737 -51.40 -28.64 15.19
C GLY A 737 -50.38 -28.93 16.27
N ALA A 738 -49.09 -29.03 15.90
CA ALA A 738 -48.01 -29.24 16.84
C ALA A 738 -47.82 -28.03 17.78
N CYS A 739 -47.54 -28.32 19.06
CA CYS A 739 -47.33 -27.31 20.09
C CYS A 739 -46.03 -27.58 20.86
N GLY A 740 -45.24 -26.53 21.06
CA GLY A 740 -43.98 -26.61 21.79
C GLY A 740 -43.41 -25.23 22.14
N THR A 741 -42.64 -25.15 23.21
CA THR A 741 -42.23 -23.88 23.87
C THR A 741 -40.90 -23.27 23.41
N CYS A 742 -40.16 -23.91 22.49
CA CYS A 742 -38.82 -23.48 22.08
C CYS A 742 -38.71 -23.31 20.56
N LEU A 743 -37.78 -22.44 20.12
CA LEU A 743 -37.34 -22.29 18.73
C LEU A 743 -36.23 -23.29 18.33
N GLU A 744 -36.02 -24.32 19.15
CA GLU A 744 -35.04 -25.36 18.95
C GLU A 744 -35.56 -26.73 19.42
N GLY A 745 -34.89 -27.81 19.02
CA GLY A 745 -35.23 -29.17 19.43
C GLY A 745 -36.17 -29.90 18.48
N GLU A 746 -36.45 -31.18 18.80
CA GLU A 746 -37.15 -32.09 17.87
C GLU A 746 -38.55 -31.58 17.49
N ILE A 747 -39.32 -31.06 18.45
CA ILE A 747 -40.66 -30.50 18.19
C ILE A 747 -40.59 -29.32 17.21
N TRP A 748 -39.69 -28.35 17.43
CA TRP A 748 -39.56 -27.20 16.54
C TRP A 748 -39.07 -27.59 15.14
N GLU A 749 -38.10 -28.50 15.07
CA GLU A 749 -37.56 -28.99 13.80
C GLU A 749 -38.65 -29.74 13.01
N GLU A 750 -39.43 -30.64 13.63
CA GLU A 750 -40.55 -31.33 12.97
C GLU A 750 -41.64 -30.34 12.54
N LYS A 751 -41.97 -29.36 13.38
CA LYS A 751 -42.93 -28.31 13.05
C LYS A 751 -42.46 -27.50 11.84
N THR A 752 -41.18 -27.11 11.79
CA THR A 752 -40.57 -26.41 10.65
C THR A 752 -40.61 -27.26 9.39
N LEU A 753 -40.29 -28.55 9.48
CA LEU A 753 -40.37 -29.49 8.36
C LEU A 753 -41.79 -29.53 7.79
N HIS A 754 -42.80 -29.68 8.65
CA HIS A 754 -44.20 -29.75 8.23
C HIS A 754 -44.69 -28.43 7.64
N CYS A 755 -44.38 -27.30 8.26
CA CYS A 755 -44.74 -25.98 7.75
C CYS A 755 -44.09 -25.69 6.39
N ASN A 756 -42.80 -25.97 6.25
CA ASN A 756 -42.07 -25.70 5.02
C ASN A 756 -42.57 -26.57 3.86
N ASN A 757 -42.80 -27.86 4.13
CA ASN A 757 -43.43 -28.77 3.19
C ASN A 757 -44.82 -28.31 2.76
N PHE A 758 -45.68 -27.94 3.73
CA PHE A 758 -47.01 -27.44 3.44
C PHE A 758 -46.97 -26.20 2.53
N LEU A 759 -46.14 -25.20 2.86
CA LEU A 759 -45.99 -23.97 2.07
C LEU A 759 -45.51 -24.23 0.63
N HIS A 760 -44.71 -25.28 0.40
CA HIS A 760 -44.26 -25.64 -0.95
C HIS A 760 -45.27 -26.46 -1.75
N TRP A 761 -46.11 -27.27 -1.08
CA TRP A 761 -47.06 -28.17 -1.76
C TRP A 761 -48.42 -27.54 -2.06
N VAL A 762 -48.76 -26.43 -1.39
CA VAL A 762 -50.04 -25.75 -1.62
C VAL A 762 -50.05 -25.02 -2.95
N ASN A 763 -51.17 -25.13 -3.68
CA ASN A 763 -51.37 -24.51 -4.99
C ASN A 763 -51.91 -23.06 -4.84
N PHE A 764 -51.19 -22.24 -4.08
CA PHE A 764 -51.43 -20.81 -3.94
C PHE A 764 -50.12 -20.09 -4.26
N ASP A 765 -50.17 -19.20 -5.23
CA ASP A 765 -49.02 -18.44 -5.71
C ASP A 765 -48.74 -17.22 -4.83
N PHE A 766 -47.58 -16.62 -5.09
CA PHE A 766 -47.13 -15.38 -4.47
C PHE A 766 -47.42 -14.14 -5.33
N LEU A 767 -47.86 -14.32 -6.59
CA LEU A 767 -48.17 -13.28 -7.56
C LEU A 767 -47.03 -12.25 -7.83
N ASN A 768 -45.77 -12.65 -7.63
CA ASN A 768 -44.61 -11.76 -7.75
C ASN A 768 -43.54 -12.20 -8.77
N SER A 769 -43.93 -13.02 -9.75
CA SER A 769 -43.02 -13.54 -10.78
C SER A 769 -42.64 -12.51 -11.86
N GLU A 770 -43.38 -11.40 -11.94
CA GLU A 770 -43.03 -10.28 -12.84
C GLU A 770 -41.80 -9.54 -12.30
N PRO A 771 -40.95 -8.98 -13.18
CA PRO A 771 -39.78 -8.20 -12.75
C PRO A 771 -40.17 -6.94 -11.95
N ASP A 772 -39.34 -6.57 -10.98
CA ASP A 772 -39.32 -5.26 -10.31
C ASP A 772 -40.56 -4.90 -9.46
N ILE A 773 -41.39 -5.89 -9.12
CA ILE A 773 -42.61 -5.65 -8.32
C ILE A 773 -42.47 -6.01 -6.85
N THR A 774 -41.44 -6.77 -6.45
CA THR A 774 -41.37 -7.42 -5.12
C THR A 774 -40.85 -6.47 -4.04
N ASN A 775 -41.71 -6.17 -3.06
CA ASN A 775 -41.36 -5.32 -1.91
C ASN A 775 -41.52 -6.02 -0.55
N PHE A 776 -40.67 -5.66 0.41
CA PHE A 776 -40.63 -6.14 1.80
C PHE A 776 -40.77 -4.98 2.80
N TRP A 777 -41.33 -5.27 3.97
CA TRP A 777 -41.39 -4.36 5.12
C TRP A 777 -41.43 -5.18 6.42
N ALA A 778 -41.01 -4.57 7.54
CA ALA A 778 -41.14 -5.20 8.85
C ALA A 778 -42.61 -5.30 9.24
N ARG A 779 -43.08 -6.51 9.58
CA ARG A 779 -44.52 -6.82 9.69
C ARG A 779 -45.29 -5.84 10.59
N ASP A 780 -44.70 -5.51 11.73
CA ASP A 780 -45.33 -4.73 12.78
C ASP A 780 -45.36 -3.22 12.45
N ASN A 781 -44.66 -2.79 11.40
CA ASN A 781 -44.63 -1.39 10.94
C ASN A 781 -45.75 -1.13 9.91
N THR A 782 -46.91 -0.70 10.42
CA THR A 782 -48.07 -0.38 9.57
C THR A 782 -47.88 0.88 8.72
N ASP A 783 -46.99 1.79 9.12
CA ASP A 783 -46.74 3.04 8.41
C ASP A 783 -45.95 2.73 7.13
N LEU A 784 -44.83 2.01 7.25
CA LEU A 784 -44.01 1.59 6.10
C LEU A 784 -44.73 0.61 5.18
N LYS A 785 -45.65 -0.21 5.71
CA LYS A 785 -46.51 -1.07 4.90
C LYS A 785 -47.26 -0.30 3.82
N VAL A 786 -47.74 0.91 4.12
CA VAL A 786 -48.47 1.73 3.13
C VAL A 786 -47.56 2.12 1.97
N HIS A 787 -46.27 2.29 2.22
CA HIS A 787 -45.28 2.65 1.20
C HIS A 787 -44.86 1.44 0.39
N ALA A 788 -44.40 0.37 1.06
CA ALA A 788 -44.00 -0.88 0.43
C ALA A 788 -45.10 -1.45 -0.47
N CYS A 789 -46.37 -1.37 -0.02
CA CYS A 789 -47.48 -2.05 -0.70
C CYS A 789 -48.25 -1.19 -1.71
N ARG A 790 -47.77 0.02 -2.03
CA ARG A 790 -48.17 0.73 -3.27
C ARG A 790 -47.80 -0.10 -4.51
N GLY A 791 -46.63 -0.75 -4.48
CA GLY A 791 -46.18 -1.76 -5.44
C GLY A 791 -46.79 -3.14 -5.16
N HIS A 792 -46.04 -4.24 -5.33
CA HIS A 792 -46.48 -5.59 -4.95
C HIS A 792 -45.83 -6.03 -3.63
N CYS A 793 -46.67 -6.42 -2.68
CA CYS A 793 -46.28 -6.93 -1.37
C CYS A 793 -46.88 -8.31 -1.15
N ILE A 794 -46.30 -9.06 -0.23
CA ILE A 794 -46.81 -10.38 0.16
C ILE A 794 -48.28 -10.36 0.60
N VAL A 795 -48.83 -9.25 1.12
CA VAL A 795 -50.27 -9.15 1.46
C VAL A 795 -51.22 -9.34 0.27
N LYS A 796 -50.74 -9.13 -0.96
CA LYS A 796 -51.53 -9.34 -2.19
C LYS A 796 -51.54 -10.81 -2.61
N ALA A 797 -50.66 -11.64 -2.04
CA ALA A 797 -50.56 -13.05 -2.37
C ALA A 797 -51.77 -13.84 -1.81
N PRO A 798 -52.39 -14.71 -2.62
CA PRO A 798 -53.46 -15.60 -2.17
C PRO A 798 -53.07 -16.49 -0.99
N ILE A 799 -51.82 -16.95 -0.94
CA ILE A 799 -51.31 -17.77 0.17
C ILE A 799 -51.25 -16.98 1.49
N PHE A 800 -50.86 -15.70 1.42
CA PHE A 800 -50.83 -14.83 2.59
C PHE A 800 -52.24 -14.57 3.12
N SER A 801 -53.18 -14.27 2.23
CA SER A 801 -54.59 -14.05 2.60
C SER A 801 -55.23 -15.30 3.24
N LEU A 802 -54.75 -16.48 2.90
CA LEU A 802 -55.19 -17.74 3.48
C LEU A 802 -54.62 -17.98 4.87
N LEU A 803 -53.32 -17.75 5.06
CA LEU A 803 -52.60 -18.22 6.26
C LEU A 803 -52.42 -17.14 7.33
N ALA A 804 -52.21 -15.88 6.95
CA ALA A 804 -51.92 -14.81 7.91
C ALA A 804 -52.98 -14.68 9.02
N PRO A 805 -54.31 -14.73 8.73
CA PRO A 805 -55.32 -14.66 9.79
C PRO A 805 -55.18 -15.78 10.83
N SER A 806 -54.94 -17.02 10.39
CA SER A 806 -54.77 -18.17 11.27
C SER A 806 -53.49 -18.10 12.11
N THR A 807 -52.42 -17.46 11.60
CA THR A 807 -51.19 -17.28 12.38
C THR A 807 -51.33 -16.27 13.52
N GLU A 808 -52.29 -15.35 13.43
CA GLU A 808 -52.53 -14.27 14.40
C GLU A 808 -53.75 -14.54 15.31
N GLU A 809 -54.35 -15.74 15.20
CA GLU A 809 -55.58 -16.08 15.88
C GLU A 809 -55.43 -16.04 17.41
N LEU A 810 -56.43 -15.46 18.06
CA LEU A 810 -56.48 -15.27 19.50
C LEU A 810 -57.42 -16.29 20.13
N TYR A 811 -57.00 -16.88 21.24
CA TYR A 811 -57.89 -17.66 22.10
C TYR A 811 -57.99 -17.03 23.49
N ARG A 812 -59.07 -17.36 24.18
CA ARG A 812 -59.31 -16.90 25.55
C ARG A 812 -59.57 -18.12 26.44
N PRO A 813 -58.64 -18.49 27.35
CA PRO A 813 -58.77 -19.66 28.21
C PRO A 813 -60.08 -19.70 29.01
N ASP A 814 -60.45 -18.60 29.69
CA ASP A 814 -61.76 -18.39 30.31
C ASP A 814 -62.46 -17.19 29.64
N PRO A 815 -63.58 -17.39 28.92
CA PRO A 815 -64.34 -16.34 28.24
C PRO A 815 -64.72 -15.14 29.14
N THR A 816 -64.82 -15.38 30.44
CA THR A 816 -65.29 -14.41 31.44
C THR A 816 -64.18 -13.82 32.33
N LYS A 817 -62.97 -14.41 32.36
CA LYS A 817 -61.93 -14.02 33.32
C LYS A 817 -60.52 -13.85 32.75
N SER A 818 -60.20 -14.46 31.60
CA SER A 818 -58.83 -14.43 31.05
C SER A 818 -58.65 -13.35 29.98
N PRO A 819 -57.45 -12.76 29.86
CA PRO A 819 -57.07 -11.96 28.70
C PRO A 819 -57.07 -12.82 27.42
N GLN A 820 -57.13 -12.17 26.25
CA GLN A 820 -56.92 -12.86 24.97
C GLN A 820 -55.42 -13.11 24.78
N GLU A 821 -55.07 -14.31 24.35
CA GLU A 821 -53.69 -14.73 24.08
C GLU A 821 -53.58 -15.28 22.65
N GLN A 822 -52.43 -15.10 22.01
CA GLN A 822 -52.17 -15.67 20.70
C GLN A 822 -51.97 -17.19 20.80
N ILE A 823 -52.67 -17.95 19.97
CA ILE A 823 -52.52 -19.42 19.91
C ILE A 823 -51.10 -19.83 19.47
N TYR A 824 -50.43 -18.96 18.72
CA TYR A 824 -49.08 -19.14 18.17
C TYR A 824 -48.09 -18.10 18.71
N SER A 825 -48.13 -17.81 20.01
CA SER A 825 -47.20 -16.86 20.63
C SER A 825 -45.76 -17.36 20.60
N MET A 826 -44.79 -16.44 20.51
CA MET A 826 -43.36 -16.78 20.48
C MET A 826 -42.87 -17.53 21.73
N ALA A 827 -43.49 -17.29 22.89
CA ALA A 827 -43.10 -17.91 24.16
C ALA A 827 -43.67 -19.32 24.36
N ASN A 828 -44.92 -19.57 23.93
CA ASN A 828 -45.62 -20.80 24.29
C ASN A 828 -45.79 -21.76 23.10
N ASN A 829 -45.88 -21.24 21.88
CA ASN A 829 -46.10 -22.04 20.68
C ASN A 829 -45.71 -21.30 19.39
N PRO A 830 -44.43 -20.94 19.19
CA PRO A 830 -43.99 -20.23 17.99
C PRO A 830 -44.38 -20.99 16.72
N LEU A 831 -44.64 -20.28 15.62
CA LEU A 831 -45.05 -20.85 14.35
C LEU A 831 -44.20 -20.25 13.20
N PRO A 832 -43.39 -21.04 12.48
CA PRO A 832 -42.44 -20.51 11.50
C PRO A 832 -43.07 -20.11 10.15
N VAL A 833 -44.40 -20.18 10.03
CA VAL A 833 -45.12 -20.00 8.76
C VAL A 833 -44.83 -18.64 8.13
N MET A 834 -44.81 -17.57 8.92
CA MET A 834 -44.62 -16.21 8.39
C MET A 834 -43.20 -16.02 7.85
N ASP A 835 -42.17 -16.41 8.61
CA ASP A 835 -40.78 -16.28 8.21
C ASP A 835 -40.47 -17.13 6.97
N LEU A 836 -40.94 -18.38 6.96
CA LEU A 836 -40.81 -19.27 5.80
C LEU A 836 -41.53 -18.70 4.59
N MET A 837 -42.75 -18.19 4.76
CA MET A 837 -43.53 -17.62 3.66
C MET A 837 -42.87 -16.36 3.08
N GLN A 838 -42.27 -15.49 3.91
CA GLN A 838 -41.51 -14.33 3.44
C GLN A 838 -40.20 -14.73 2.72
N ALA A 839 -39.49 -15.73 3.23
CA ALA A 839 -38.29 -16.25 2.56
C ALA A 839 -38.63 -16.86 1.18
N ILE A 840 -39.71 -17.66 1.10
CA ILE A 840 -40.18 -18.25 -0.17
C ILE A 840 -40.69 -17.16 -1.12
N TYR A 841 -41.35 -16.12 -0.61
CA TYR A 841 -41.75 -14.94 -1.39
C TYR A 841 -40.54 -14.30 -2.08
N GLY A 842 -39.42 -14.15 -1.35
CA GLY A 842 -38.15 -13.67 -1.90
C GLY A 842 -37.55 -14.58 -2.96
N MET A 843 -37.72 -15.91 -2.86
CA MET A 843 -37.25 -16.86 -3.86
C MET A 843 -38.03 -16.82 -5.18
N HIS A 844 -39.26 -16.29 -5.19
CA HIS A 844 -40.05 -16.07 -6.40
C HIS A 844 -39.86 -14.68 -7.01
N ALA A 845 -39.09 -13.81 -6.34
CA ALA A 845 -38.78 -12.48 -6.83
C ALA A 845 -37.93 -12.53 -8.10
N ASN A 846 -38.12 -11.53 -8.96
CA ASN A 846 -37.41 -11.36 -10.23
C ASN A 846 -37.07 -9.88 -10.43
N GLY A 847 -35.90 -9.59 -10.96
CA GLY A 847 -35.43 -8.20 -11.17
C GLY A 847 -35.07 -7.50 -9.87
N ARG A 848 -35.51 -6.25 -9.71
CA ARG A 848 -35.29 -5.40 -8.54
C ARG A 848 -36.20 -5.77 -7.38
N VAL A 849 -35.64 -5.79 -6.17
CA VAL A 849 -36.38 -6.02 -4.92
C VAL A 849 -36.15 -4.84 -3.96
N GLU A 850 -37.22 -4.35 -3.33
CA GLU A 850 -37.13 -3.22 -2.40
C GLU A 850 -37.50 -3.63 -0.96
N PHE A 851 -36.68 -3.21 0.00
CA PHE A 851 -36.94 -3.31 1.44
C PHE A 851 -37.28 -1.93 1.99
N TYR A 852 -38.23 -1.87 2.93
CA TYR A 852 -38.63 -0.65 3.62
C TYR A 852 -38.51 -0.89 5.12
N VAL A 853 -37.55 -0.22 5.77
CA VAL A 853 -37.23 -0.41 7.20
C VAL A 853 -36.98 0.92 7.92
N GLU A 854 -37.34 0.98 9.20
CA GLU A 854 -37.10 2.13 10.05
C GLU A 854 -35.68 2.10 10.64
N ASP A 855 -35.27 0.97 11.21
CA ASP A 855 -34.05 0.81 12.01
C ASP A 855 -33.40 -0.59 11.85
N GLU A 856 -32.34 -0.82 12.62
CA GLU A 856 -31.60 -2.08 12.67
C GLU A 856 -32.49 -3.27 13.08
N ALA A 857 -33.39 -3.10 14.04
CA ALA A 857 -34.22 -4.18 14.57
C ALA A 857 -35.20 -4.69 13.51
N GLU A 858 -35.78 -3.77 12.73
CA GLU A 858 -36.62 -4.10 11.58
C GLU A 858 -35.82 -4.83 10.50
N MET A 859 -34.59 -4.38 10.20
CA MET A 859 -33.74 -5.05 9.23
C MET A 859 -33.37 -6.47 9.68
N GLN A 860 -33.07 -6.67 10.96
CA GLN A 860 -32.81 -7.99 11.56
C GLN A 860 -34.04 -8.91 11.48
N SER A 861 -35.26 -8.38 11.66
CA SER A 861 -36.48 -9.18 11.50
C SER A 861 -36.65 -9.74 10.07
N LEU A 862 -36.11 -9.04 9.07
CA LEU A 862 -36.14 -9.43 7.67
C LEU A 862 -34.88 -10.17 7.21
N ARG A 863 -33.96 -10.51 8.13
CA ARG A 863 -32.66 -11.14 7.83
C ARG A 863 -32.79 -12.38 6.93
N ALA A 864 -33.77 -13.25 7.20
CA ALA A 864 -33.98 -14.46 6.39
C ALA A 864 -34.39 -14.13 4.95
N SER A 865 -35.33 -13.19 4.77
CA SER A 865 -35.77 -12.76 3.44
C SER A 865 -34.68 -12.01 2.68
N LEU A 866 -33.93 -11.15 3.38
CA LEU A 866 -32.78 -10.45 2.81
C LEU A 866 -31.72 -11.45 2.33
N LYS A 867 -31.41 -12.48 3.13
CA LYS A 867 -30.50 -13.55 2.72
C LYS A 867 -31.01 -14.33 1.51
N SER A 868 -32.31 -14.65 1.46
CA SER A 868 -32.92 -15.33 0.30
C SER A 868 -32.71 -14.56 -1.00
N VAL A 869 -32.89 -13.24 -1.01
CA VAL A 869 -32.75 -12.43 -2.22
C VAL A 869 -31.31 -12.06 -2.56
N LEU A 870 -30.45 -11.83 -1.56
CA LEU A 870 -29.05 -11.43 -1.76
C LEU A 870 -28.15 -12.63 -2.09
N VAL A 871 -28.40 -13.79 -1.49
CA VAL A 871 -27.46 -14.92 -1.49
C VAL A 871 -27.95 -16.12 -2.30
N PHE A 872 -29.25 -16.44 -2.24
CA PHE A 872 -29.79 -17.67 -2.83
C PHE A 872 -30.52 -17.46 -4.17
N ASN A 873 -31.26 -16.36 -4.35
CA ASN A 873 -32.07 -16.14 -5.55
C ASN A 873 -31.22 -15.56 -6.70
N LYS A 874 -31.03 -16.35 -7.76
CA LYS A 874 -30.27 -16.00 -8.97
C LYS A 874 -31.01 -15.03 -9.91
N ASN A 875 -32.33 -14.88 -9.78
CA ASN A 875 -33.15 -14.03 -10.66
C ASN A 875 -33.26 -12.59 -10.16
N VAL A 876 -32.78 -12.29 -8.95
CA VAL A 876 -32.73 -10.91 -8.44
C VAL A 876 -31.49 -10.24 -9.01
N THR A 877 -31.68 -9.08 -9.63
CA THR A 877 -30.61 -8.30 -10.26
C THR A 877 -30.11 -7.17 -9.37
N GLU A 878 -30.96 -6.66 -8.47
CA GLU A 878 -30.65 -5.51 -7.62
C GLU A 878 -31.53 -5.52 -6.36
N VAL A 879 -30.98 -5.11 -5.23
CA VAL A 879 -31.72 -4.90 -3.98
C VAL A 879 -31.57 -3.46 -3.49
N ILE A 880 -32.70 -2.80 -3.19
CA ILE A 880 -32.70 -1.44 -2.63
C ILE A 880 -33.29 -1.49 -1.22
N VAL A 881 -32.54 -1.03 -0.23
CA VAL A 881 -32.99 -0.91 1.16
C VAL A 881 -33.30 0.55 1.45
N ASN A 882 -34.59 0.87 1.52
CA ASN A 882 -35.10 2.19 1.87
C ASN A 882 -35.16 2.31 3.40
N ALA A 883 -34.27 3.13 3.97
CA ALA A 883 -34.09 3.25 5.41
C ALA A 883 -34.56 4.63 5.94
N VAL A 884 -35.28 4.65 7.06
CA VAL A 884 -35.52 5.90 7.82
C VAL A 884 -34.24 6.32 8.53
N ASN A 885 -33.64 5.40 9.29
CA ASN A 885 -32.35 5.58 9.93
C ASN A 885 -31.26 4.96 9.04
N PHE A 886 -30.77 5.77 8.10
CA PHE A 886 -29.85 5.33 7.05
C PHE A 886 -28.56 4.71 7.60
N GLU A 887 -27.88 5.39 8.54
CA GLU A 887 -26.55 4.97 9.02
C GLU A 887 -26.60 3.62 9.74
N ASP A 888 -27.58 3.43 10.65
CA ASP A 888 -27.73 2.19 11.41
C ASP A 888 -28.10 1.00 10.50
N VAL A 889 -28.97 1.22 9.52
CA VAL A 889 -29.39 0.20 8.57
C VAL A 889 -28.25 -0.15 7.60
N GLU A 890 -27.48 0.83 7.14
CA GLU A 890 -26.32 0.59 6.28
C GLU A 890 -25.27 -0.27 6.98
N ALA A 891 -24.91 0.08 8.22
CA ALA A 891 -23.95 -0.67 9.01
C ALA A 891 -24.38 -2.13 9.22
N ILE A 892 -25.65 -2.40 9.54
CA ILE A 892 -26.11 -3.77 9.74
C ILE A 892 -26.16 -4.58 8.44
N VAL A 893 -26.59 -3.98 7.32
CA VAL A 893 -26.62 -4.66 6.03
C VAL A 893 -25.20 -5.03 5.59
N GLN A 894 -24.23 -4.11 5.74
CA GLN A 894 -22.83 -4.39 5.44
C GLN A 894 -22.26 -5.52 6.32
N ASN A 895 -22.57 -5.53 7.62
CA ASN A 895 -22.15 -6.60 8.53
C ASN A 895 -22.76 -7.96 8.15
N LEU A 896 -24.05 -8.01 7.79
CA LEU A 896 -24.71 -9.23 7.33
C LEU A 896 -24.12 -9.75 6.01
N VAL A 897 -23.83 -8.85 5.08
CA VAL A 897 -23.20 -9.19 3.79
C VAL A 897 -21.81 -9.77 4.04
N PHE A 898 -20.99 -9.12 4.88
CA PHE A 898 -19.67 -9.63 5.27
C PHE A 898 -19.75 -11.01 5.96
N GLU A 899 -20.70 -11.20 6.87
CA GLU A 899 -20.93 -12.50 7.50
C GLU A 899 -21.25 -13.57 6.45
N TRP A 900 -22.16 -13.26 5.52
CA TRP A 900 -22.64 -14.24 4.54
C TRP A 900 -21.62 -14.57 3.47
N THR A 901 -20.75 -13.63 3.06
CA THR A 901 -19.64 -13.96 2.16
C THR A 901 -18.64 -14.93 2.79
N LYS A 902 -18.50 -14.93 4.13
CA LYS A 902 -17.58 -15.80 4.88
C LYS A 902 -18.21 -17.08 5.43
N SER A 903 -19.54 -17.17 5.48
CA SER A 903 -20.24 -18.29 6.12
C SER A 903 -21.13 -19.12 5.18
N SER A 904 -21.38 -18.68 3.95
CA SER A 904 -22.35 -19.35 3.06
C SER A 904 -21.70 -20.41 2.18
N CYS A 905 -22.44 -21.48 1.87
CA CYS A 905 -21.94 -22.62 1.08
C CYS A 905 -22.00 -22.32 -0.43
N PRO A 906 -20.86 -22.28 -1.14
CA PRO A 906 -20.81 -21.96 -2.57
C PRO A 906 -21.65 -22.89 -3.46
N ASP A 907 -21.89 -24.14 -3.05
CA ASP A 907 -22.69 -25.11 -3.81
C ASP A 907 -24.18 -24.75 -3.85
N ASP A 908 -24.67 -24.03 -2.84
CA ASP A 908 -26.08 -23.69 -2.68
C ASP A 908 -26.40 -22.23 -3.04
N THR A 909 -25.37 -21.39 -3.18
CA THR A 909 -25.50 -19.95 -3.36
C THR A 909 -25.17 -19.49 -4.77
N ARG A 910 -25.26 -18.18 -4.96
CA ARG A 910 -24.55 -17.48 -6.03
C ARG A 910 -23.04 -17.45 -5.73
N GLU A 911 -22.25 -17.10 -6.74
CA GLU A 911 -20.80 -16.85 -6.58
C GLU A 911 -20.54 -15.49 -5.91
N PHE A 912 -21.38 -14.51 -6.20
CA PHE A 912 -21.34 -13.17 -5.63
C PHE A 912 -22.72 -12.78 -5.11
N ILE A 913 -22.73 -11.98 -4.05
CA ILE A 913 -23.94 -11.38 -3.50
C ILE A 913 -24.56 -10.43 -4.53
N THR A 914 -25.89 -10.46 -4.63
CA THR A 914 -26.65 -9.54 -5.50
C THR A 914 -26.27 -8.08 -5.18
N PRO A 915 -26.04 -7.23 -6.20
CA PRO A 915 -25.82 -5.79 -5.98
C PRO A 915 -26.91 -5.18 -5.12
N PHE A 916 -26.50 -4.34 -4.16
CA PHE A 916 -27.44 -3.68 -3.27
C PHE A 916 -27.04 -2.24 -2.96
N SER A 917 -28.03 -1.43 -2.63
CA SER A 917 -27.84 -0.08 -2.11
C SER A 917 -28.74 0.15 -0.92
N VAL A 918 -28.23 0.86 0.08
CA VAL A 918 -29.05 1.45 1.14
C VAL A 918 -29.29 2.89 0.74
N VAL A 919 -30.53 3.36 0.83
CA VAL A 919 -30.90 4.72 0.45
C VAL A 919 -31.76 5.34 1.54
N ALA A 920 -31.53 6.63 1.82
CA ALA A 920 -32.38 7.39 2.71
C ALA A 920 -33.79 7.49 2.13
N MET A 921 -34.80 7.30 2.97
CA MET A 921 -36.18 7.39 2.51
C MET A 921 -36.54 8.78 1.97
N PRO A 922 -37.39 8.87 0.93
CA PRO A 922 -37.79 10.15 0.35
C PRO A 922 -38.39 11.14 1.37
N ALA A 923 -38.03 12.43 1.24
CA ALA A 923 -38.48 13.47 2.16
C ALA A 923 -40.03 13.56 2.21
N GLY A 924 -40.58 13.45 3.42
CA GLY A 924 -42.03 13.42 3.67
C GLY A 924 -42.58 12.06 4.12
N VAL A 925 -41.72 11.03 4.19
CA VAL A 925 -42.10 9.68 4.64
C VAL A 925 -41.76 9.42 6.12
N SER A 926 -41.14 10.35 6.86
CA SER A 926 -41.05 10.22 8.32
C SER A 926 -41.18 11.57 9.07
N LYS A 927 -42.22 11.65 9.90
CA LYS A 927 -42.15 11.61 11.36
C LYS A 927 -43.49 11.06 11.84
N ARG A 928 -43.46 10.11 12.78
CA ARG A 928 -44.64 9.47 13.39
C ARG A 928 -45.75 10.51 13.57
N SER A 929 -46.98 10.22 13.13
CA SER A 929 -48.08 11.11 13.47
C SER A 929 -48.14 11.26 14.99
N PRO A 930 -48.36 12.47 15.55
CA PRO A 930 -48.50 12.65 17.00
C PRO A 930 -49.55 11.72 17.62
N GLU A 931 -50.51 11.28 16.82
CA GLU A 931 -51.59 10.35 17.19
C GLU A 931 -51.06 8.92 17.40
N HIS A 932 -50.02 8.50 16.68
CA HIS A 932 -49.39 7.20 16.87
C HIS A 932 -48.47 7.17 18.09
N GLU A 933 -47.68 8.22 18.35
CA GLU A 933 -46.91 8.34 19.60
C GLU A 933 -47.82 8.29 20.81
N VAL A 934 -48.95 9.01 20.77
CA VAL A 934 -49.97 8.97 21.82
C VAL A 934 -50.58 7.57 21.95
N ARG A 935 -50.80 6.85 20.84
CA ARG A 935 -51.31 5.47 20.85
C ARG A 935 -50.30 4.47 21.41
N GLU A 936 -49.02 4.55 21.06
CA GLU A 936 -47.97 3.71 21.65
C GLU A 936 -47.76 4.03 23.12
N MET A 937 -47.74 5.32 23.51
CA MET A 937 -47.73 5.70 24.92
C MET A 937 -48.95 5.13 25.68
N MET A 938 -50.11 5.05 25.03
CA MET A 938 -51.30 4.41 25.61
C MET A 938 -51.19 2.88 25.66
N LEU A 939 -50.64 2.23 24.63
CA LEU A 939 -50.45 0.77 24.58
C LEU A 939 -49.35 0.30 25.52
N GLU A 940 -48.25 1.04 25.64
CA GLU A 940 -47.16 0.81 26.59
C GLU A 940 -47.63 1.02 28.03
N ARG A 941 -48.43 2.08 28.29
CA ARG A 941 -49.12 2.26 29.57
C ARG A 941 -50.15 1.16 29.85
N HIS A 942 -50.74 0.56 28.81
CA HIS A 942 -51.66 -0.56 28.96
C HIS A 942 -50.92 -1.90 29.13
N ARG A 943 -49.73 -2.08 28.57
CA ARG A 943 -48.87 -3.27 28.76
C ARG A 943 -48.20 -3.26 30.13
N ASN A 944 -47.72 -2.11 30.59
CA ASN A 944 -47.05 -1.94 31.87
C ASN A 944 -48.02 -1.67 33.04
N TRP A 945 -49.32 -1.84 32.85
CA TRP A 945 -50.33 -1.49 33.86
C TRP A 945 -50.15 -2.28 35.16
N GLU A 946 -49.69 -3.53 35.11
CA GLU A 946 -49.41 -4.34 36.31
C GLU A 946 -48.18 -3.83 37.06
N HIS A 947 -47.11 -3.46 36.33
CA HIS A 947 -45.89 -2.90 36.92
C HIS A 947 -46.15 -1.51 37.54
N ASP A 948 -46.99 -0.70 36.90
CA ASP A 948 -47.42 0.62 37.37
C ASP A 948 -48.46 0.54 38.50
N TRP A 949 -49.23 -0.56 38.57
CA TRP A 949 -50.15 -0.84 39.68
C TRP A 949 -49.40 -1.35 40.92
N ILE A 950 -48.41 -2.22 40.75
CA ILE A 950 -47.56 -2.72 41.85
C ILE A 950 -46.73 -1.56 42.43
N SER A 951 -46.15 -0.70 41.58
CA SER A 951 -45.36 0.46 42.03
C SER A 951 -46.19 1.50 42.79
N ARG A 952 -47.48 1.67 42.44
CA ARG A 952 -48.40 2.61 43.11
C ARG A 952 -49.15 2.03 44.30
N SER A 953 -49.27 0.71 44.41
CA SER A 953 -49.99 0.04 45.50
C SER A 953 -49.08 -0.32 46.68
N PHE A 954 -47.76 -0.35 46.46
CA PHE A 954 -46.75 -0.69 47.47
C PHE A 954 -45.62 0.35 47.62
N GLY A 955 -45.75 1.52 46.99
CA GLY A 955 -44.86 2.68 47.15
C GLY A 955 -45.33 3.65 48.21
#